data_AF-A0A7W3W4A2-F1
#
_entry.id   AF-A0A7W3W4A2-F1
#
_cell.length_a   1.000
_cell.length_b   1.000
_cell.length_c   1.000
_cell.angle_alpha   90.00
_cell.angle_beta   90.00
_cell.angle_gamma   90.00
#
_symmetry.space_group_name_H-M   'P 1'
#
loop_
_entity.id
_entity.type
_entity.pdbx_description
1 polymer ?
#
loop_
_entity_poly.entity_id
_entity_poly.type
_entity_poly.pdbx_seq_one_letter_code
_entity_poly.pdbx_strand_id
1 'polypeptide(L)'
;MTDAANALRLICAAREQADPDFGPFAAGHANRSLADLLDMARKKPHAAPNRIRARFLAIQRLADEATDTFRHEPIRTALQEVFTATATIARSHSLTVSQRMAAAIVAVEASHKVRCLPSLRKSAEDLLAQHEVRGIQPDFGGVLAGATPDRVKALVHTISVGMYDTGLPVLVWEDQKDQRSAADLLAAAASRQDAGGSALEADAPDYDLSENDLRLQSIEIKGFRGSPKRVTVKFERSGTAVSTIIFGENGVGKSTIVDAIEFALQGRIGRSSNFESPVGSSARSFADDGIPRVVALLSDQRQVERRIIEASSGYLTASPDAVSSGFRLAPVTLNRNDISRFLDTDAMERGSLLLDYFPSEAGKLATRPQNEIHRLTAEQSELRIRRTSAASELADLLGCSPLEVADRAKFLTTVRTTIMGGLAWRHFEDQDGWRHVAPDIKSATVRLASIYNDLAASKKRIKDANNMLNPVVHAKQASILRPILSSIGTELSRAFNRIASGYPVERIDVVFAESGPLSLDVVVLLSNGRNCFPQQLFSEAYKDLIALLFFTSVAKKAAERGQARILILDDVLQSVDSTVRHAFMTYVLEEFSDWQLIVTVHDRLWRDQLRDLFDAHDHDLLGLEVRNWEFETGPVLDPPAVDRVTKDLQLLLTAGEPRSIAAVAGQLLEFACDRITLSMRLNIPRQEKYTLGDLWPVVRSCLSDTAAGDAIRRVASHKLLRNLTVHPDPRSWDLTRVDARSFANAVLDLVGHTRCNSCGWLPKSGVCKCGAVRL
;
A
#
# COMPACT_ATOMS: atom_id res chain seq x y z
N MET A 1 -1.30 13.01 40.25
CA MET A 1 -0.12 13.68 40.85
C MET A 1 -0.40 14.42 42.18
N THR A 2 -1.40 15.30 42.23
CA THR A 2 -1.77 16.09 43.44
C THR A 2 -2.05 15.22 44.67
N ASP A 3 -2.69 14.06 44.49
CA ASP A 3 -2.97 13.13 45.59
C ASP A 3 -1.71 12.53 46.21
N ALA A 4 -0.67 12.28 45.41
CA ALA A 4 0.61 11.78 45.89
C ALA A 4 1.38 12.86 46.67
N ALA A 5 1.36 14.11 46.21
CA ALA A 5 1.92 15.24 46.95
C ALA A 5 1.18 15.46 48.28
N ASN A 6 -0.15 15.38 48.27
CA ASN A 6 -0.96 15.47 49.49
C ASN A 6 -0.69 14.31 50.46
N ALA A 7 -0.51 13.08 49.97
CA ALA A 7 -0.12 11.95 50.80
C ALA A 7 1.26 12.15 51.46
N LEU A 8 2.23 12.72 50.74
CA LEU A 8 3.53 13.11 51.32
C LEU A 8 3.38 14.20 52.39
N ARG A 9 2.56 15.22 52.14
CA ARG A 9 2.25 16.28 53.13
C ARG A 9 1.61 15.71 54.40
N LEU A 10 0.72 14.73 54.27
CA LEU A 10 0.11 14.04 55.42
C LEU A 10 1.15 13.26 56.24
N ILE A 11 2.12 12.61 55.59
CA ILE A 11 3.23 11.94 56.28
C ILE A 11 4.09 12.96 57.03
N CYS A 12 4.41 14.11 56.41
CA CYS A 12 5.15 15.17 57.09
C CYS A 12 4.38 15.73 58.27
N ALA A 13 3.12 16.12 58.10
CA ALA A 13 2.28 16.66 59.17
C ALA A 13 2.16 15.71 60.37
N ALA A 14 2.02 14.40 60.13
CA ALA A 14 2.02 13.38 61.18
C ALA A 14 3.37 13.33 61.92
N ARG A 15 4.49 13.56 61.23
CA ARG A 15 5.81 13.67 61.85
C ARG A 15 5.96 14.94 62.69
N GLU A 16 5.47 16.08 62.21
CA GLU A 16 5.53 17.36 62.95
C GLU A 16 4.80 17.26 64.28
N GLN A 17 3.63 16.60 64.29
CA GLN A 17 2.85 16.37 65.50
C GLN A 17 3.54 15.40 66.48
N ALA A 18 4.35 14.46 65.98
CA ALA A 18 5.08 13.49 66.81
C ALA A 18 6.41 14.03 67.36
N ASP A 19 6.95 15.12 66.79
CA ASP A 19 8.25 15.68 67.15
C ASP A 19 8.11 17.16 67.55
N PRO A 20 8.05 17.48 68.86
CA PRO A 20 7.74 18.83 69.34
C PRO A 20 8.78 19.90 68.93
N ASP A 21 10.02 19.50 68.63
CA ASP A 21 11.04 20.45 68.16
C ASP A 21 11.04 20.61 66.62
N PHE A 22 10.17 19.90 65.89
CA PHE A 22 10.11 20.01 64.44
C PHE A 22 9.70 21.43 64.01
N GLY A 23 8.67 22.02 64.64
CA GLY A 23 8.20 23.37 64.35
C GLY A 23 9.29 24.44 64.50
N PRO A 24 9.96 24.54 65.67
CA PRO A 24 11.11 25.43 65.87
C PRO A 24 12.25 25.19 64.87
N PHE A 25 12.56 23.92 64.57
CA PHE A 25 13.59 23.57 63.59
C PHE A 25 13.21 24.03 62.17
N ALA A 26 11.98 23.78 61.74
CA ALA A 26 11.46 24.16 60.43
C ALA A 26 11.44 25.68 60.25
N ALA A 27 10.99 26.43 61.27
CA ALA A 27 10.99 27.89 61.27
C ALA A 27 12.41 28.47 61.10
N GLY A 28 13.40 27.92 61.82
CA GLY A 28 14.81 28.34 61.69
C GLY A 28 15.47 27.97 60.36
N HIS A 29 14.85 27.10 59.55
CA HIS A 29 15.39 26.60 58.28
C HIS A 29 14.48 26.89 57.07
N ALA A 30 13.44 27.71 57.26
CA ALA A 30 12.44 28.02 56.22
C ALA A 30 13.07 28.58 54.93
N ASN A 31 14.16 29.35 55.03
CA ASN A 31 14.83 30.01 53.91
C ASN A 31 15.96 29.21 53.24
N ARG A 32 16.30 28.00 53.72
CA ARG A 32 17.36 27.19 53.08
C ARG A 32 16.94 26.71 51.69
N SER A 33 17.81 26.20 50.84
CA SER A 33 17.40 25.53 49.59
C SER A 33 17.10 24.04 49.81
N LEU A 34 16.43 23.38 48.85
CA LEU A 34 16.23 21.92 48.90
C LEU A 34 17.57 21.16 48.92
N ALA A 35 18.56 21.64 48.16
CA ALA A 35 19.90 21.08 48.12
C ALA A 35 20.59 21.15 49.50
N ASP A 36 20.47 22.30 50.19
CA ASP A 36 21.05 22.48 51.53
C ASP A 36 20.41 21.56 52.57
N LEU A 37 19.10 21.32 52.47
CA LEU A 37 18.38 20.43 53.37
C LEU A 37 18.78 18.96 53.17
N LEU A 38 18.92 18.52 51.91
CA LEU A 38 19.37 17.17 51.58
C LEU A 38 20.85 16.95 51.98
N ASP A 39 21.69 17.98 51.86
CA ASP A 39 23.08 17.93 52.30
C ASP A 39 23.17 17.82 53.84
N MET A 40 22.42 18.64 54.57
CA MET A 40 22.31 18.59 56.03
C MET A 40 21.78 17.23 56.52
N ALA A 41 20.84 16.61 55.80
CA ALA A 41 20.33 15.27 56.11
C ALA A 41 21.39 14.16 55.97
N ARG A 42 22.42 14.36 55.13
CA ARG A 42 23.44 13.35 54.80
C ARG A 42 24.71 13.49 55.63
N LYS A 43 25.16 14.71 55.94
CA LYS A 43 26.42 14.95 56.63
C LYS A 43 26.37 14.56 58.13
N LYS A 44 27.43 13.90 58.61
CA LYS A 44 27.61 13.44 60.01
C LYS A 44 27.78 14.51 61.12
N PRO A 45 28.21 15.78 60.88
CA PRO A 45 28.41 16.75 61.96
C PRO A 45 27.09 17.26 62.56
N HIS A 46 25.94 16.89 62.00
CA HIS A 46 24.63 17.18 62.59
C HIS A 46 24.12 15.99 63.42
N ALA A 47 23.54 16.28 64.59
CA ALA A 47 22.91 15.28 65.44
C ALA A 47 21.80 14.52 64.69
N ALA A 48 21.63 13.23 64.99
CA ALA A 48 20.67 12.35 64.30
C ALA A 48 19.22 12.91 64.26
N PRO A 49 18.67 13.52 65.33
CA PRO A 49 17.34 14.14 65.29
C PRO A 49 17.24 15.27 64.26
N ASN A 50 18.24 16.16 64.19
CA ASN A 50 18.24 17.27 63.23
C ASN A 50 18.38 16.79 61.78
N ARG A 51 19.10 15.69 61.55
CA ARG A 51 19.19 15.06 60.22
C ARG A 51 17.85 14.46 59.78
N ILE A 52 17.08 13.90 60.70
CA ILE A 52 15.73 13.38 60.43
C ILE A 52 14.77 14.53 60.13
N ARG A 53 14.79 15.60 60.94
CA ARG A 53 13.97 16.81 60.71
C ARG A 53 14.27 17.47 59.36
N ALA A 54 15.55 17.54 58.98
CA ALA A 54 15.99 18.01 57.66
C ALA A 54 15.39 17.20 56.50
N ARG A 55 15.29 15.87 56.64
CA ARG A 55 14.69 14.99 55.61
C ARG A 55 13.19 15.24 55.44
N PHE A 56 12.45 15.35 56.53
CA PHE A 56 11.01 15.62 56.47
C PHE A 56 10.70 17.01 55.91
N LEU A 57 11.52 18.01 56.21
CA LEU A 57 11.42 19.32 55.57
C LEU A 57 11.76 19.28 54.07
N ALA A 58 12.73 18.45 53.66
CA ALA A 58 13.04 18.22 52.25
C ALA A 58 11.91 17.47 51.51
N ILE A 59 11.27 16.50 52.17
CA ILE A 59 10.11 15.77 51.63
C ILE A 59 8.95 16.74 51.35
N GLN A 60 8.69 17.68 52.26
CA GLN A 60 7.64 18.68 52.07
C GLN A 60 7.90 19.54 50.82
N ARG A 61 9.13 20.01 50.65
CA ARG A 61 9.52 20.80 49.47
C ARG A 61 9.50 20.02 48.17
N LEU A 62 9.88 18.74 48.20
CA LEU A 62 9.75 17.86 47.05
C LEU A 62 8.29 17.61 46.67
N ALA A 63 7.37 17.59 47.64
CA ALA A 63 5.93 17.51 47.38
C ALA A 63 5.37 18.80 46.78
N ASP A 64 5.87 19.96 47.21
CA ASP A 64 5.50 21.27 46.64
C ASP A 64 6.06 21.41 45.22
N GLU A 65 7.34 21.09 45.00
CA GLU A 65 7.97 21.05 43.68
C GLU A 65 7.24 20.08 42.73
N ALA A 66 6.79 18.92 43.21
CA ALA A 66 5.98 17.99 42.42
C ALA A 66 4.65 18.61 41.99
N THR A 67 4.02 19.40 42.88
CA THR A 67 2.75 20.08 42.59
C THR A 67 2.95 21.21 41.58
N ASP A 68 4.03 21.97 41.70
CA ASP A 68 4.31 23.13 40.85
C ASP A 68 4.80 22.74 39.45
N THR A 69 5.67 21.73 39.36
CA THR A 69 6.32 21.34 38.10
C THR A 69 5.60 20.25 37.34
N PHE A 70 4.60 19.61 37.94
CA PHE A 70 3.93 18.42 37.43
C PHE A 70 4.90 17.30 36.99
N ARG A 71 6.01 17.11 37.73
CA ARG A 71 7.00 16.05 37.48
C ARG A 71 6.90 14.93 38.51
N HIS A 72 7.14 13.69 38.07
CA HIS A 72 7.12 12.51 38.94
C HIS A 72 8.45 12.25 39.67
N GLU A 73 9.56 12.84 39.21
CA GLU A 73 10.90 12.68 39.82
C GLU A 73 10.99 13.18 41.27
N PRO A 74 10.40 14.34 41.64
CA PRO A 74 10.39 14.79 43.03
C PRO A 74 9.61 13.84 43.96
N ILE A 75 8.50 13.25 43.50
CA ILE A 75 7.71 12.26 44.26
C ILE A 75 8.54 11.01 44.56
N ARG A 76 9.24 10.49 43.54
CA ARG A 76 10.14 9.33 43.70
C ARG A 76 11.24 9.62 44.72
N THR A 77 11.83 10.81 44.64
CA THR A 77 12.90 11.25 45.54
C THR A 77 12.37 11.42 46.97
N ALA A 78 11.17 12.01 47.13
CA ALA A 78 10.52 12.17 48.42
C ALA A 78 10.26 10.83 49.11
N LEU A 79 9.79 9.82 48.38
CA LEU A 79 9.55 8.49 48.96
C LEU A 79 10.85 7.76 49.37
N GLN A 80 11.97 8.01 48.67
CA GLN A 80 13.30 7.53 49.09
C GLN A 80 13.79 8.20 50.38
N GLU A 81 13.50 9.49 50.54
CA GLU A 81 13.80 10.22 51.75
C GLU A 81 12.92 9.77 52.93
N VAL A 82 11.64 9.45 52.69
CA VAL A 82 10.73 8.83 53.68
C VAL A 82 11.31 7.50 54.16
N PHE A 83 11.69 6.61 53.24
CA PHE A 83 12.37 5.34 53.58
C PHE A 83 13.59 5.57 54.46
N THR A 84 14.46 6.50 54.07
CA THR A 84 15.74 6.70 54.75
C THR A 84 15.54 7.31 56.14
N ALA A 85 14.58 8.22 56.29
CA ALA A 85 14.25 8.83 57.58
C ALA A 85 13.70 7.78 58.56
N THR A 86 12.71 6.99 58.15
CA THR A 86 12.07 6.00 59.01
C THR A 86 12.97 4.81 59.33
N ALA A 87 13.81 4.36 58.38
CA ALA A 87 14.84 3.36 58.65
C ALA A 87 15.91 3.87 59.64
N THR A 88 16.20 5.17 59.64
CA THR A 88 17.11 5.78 60.63
C THR A 88 16.46 5.86 62.01
N ILE A 89 15.17 6.21 62.08
CA ILE A 89 14.38 6.21 63.32
C ILE A 89 14.34 4.79 63.93
N ALA A 90 14.12 3.75 63.13
CA ALA A 90 14.05 2.36 63.58
C ALA A 90 15.36 1.86 64.25
N ARG A 91 16.50 2.50 63.93
CA ARG A 91 17.81 2.19 64.53
C ARG A 91 18.14 3.03 65.76
N SER A 92 17.30 3.99 66.15
CA SER A 92 17.58 4.84 67.30
C SER A 92 17.38 4.08 68.60
N HIS A 93 18.45 3.95 69.40
CA HIS A 93 18.39 3.33 70.74
C HIS A 93 17.67 4.20 71.78
N SER A 94 17.37 5.46 71.46
CA SER A 94 16.65 6.39 72.33
C SER A 94 15.12 6.19 72.31
N LEU A 95 14.60 5.37 71.38
CA LEU A 95 13.18 5.11 71.21
C LEU A 95 12.79 3.75 71.78
N THR A 96 11.53 3.61 72.18
CA THR A 96 11.00 2.33 72.67
C THR A 96 10.98 1.29 71.55
N VAL A 97 11.00 0.01 71.90
CA VAL A 97 10.92 -1.08 70.93
C VAL A 97 9.66 -0.96 70.07
N SER A 98 8.51 -0.61 70.66
CA SER A 98 7.25 -0.36 69.94
C SER A 98 7.35 0.78 68.93
N GLN A 99 8.04 1.88 69.24
CA GLN A 99 8.25 3.00 68.32
C GLN A 99 9.20 2.63 67.18
N ARG A 100 10.27 1.89 67.49
CA ARG A 100 11.20 1.40 66.48
C ARG A 100 10.54 0.43 65.50
N MET A 101 9.61 -0.41 65.99
CA MET A 101 8.79 -1.26 65.13
C MET A 101 7.87 -0.45 64.20
N ALA A 102 7.18 0.57 64.72
CA ALA A 102 6.34 1.44 63.90
C ALA A 102 7.13 2.14 62.78
N ALA A 103 8.34 2.62 63.08
CA ALA A 103 9.24 3.19 62.08
C ALA A 103 9.72 2.15 61.04
N ALA A 104 10.00 0.92 61.48
CA ALA A 104 10.39 -0.18 60.59
C ALA A 104 9.27 -0.58 59.62
N ILE A 105 8.00 -0.59 60.05
CA ILE A 105 6.84 -0.86 59.18
C ILE A 105 6.79 0.15 58.02
N VAL A 106 6.93 1.43 58.31
CA VAL A 106 6.90 2.49 57.28
C VAL A 106 8.10 2.37 56.33
N ALA A 107 9.28 2.04 56.85
CA ALA A 107 10.48 1.82 56.05
C ALA A 107 10.32 0.62 55.10
N VAL A 108 9.82 -0.52 55.58
CA VAL A 108 9.62 -1.71 54.74
C VAL A 108 8.59 -1.45 53.65
N GLU A 109 7.46 -0.81 53.97
CA GLU A 109 6.42 -0.50 52.98
C GLU A 109 6.94 0.44 51.88
N ALA A 110 7.70 1.48 52.24
CA ALA A 110 8.34 2.35 51.26
C ALA A 110 9.38 1.59 50.40
N SER A 111 10.13 0.66 50.98
CA SER A 111 11.17 -0.11 50.29
C SER A 111 10.66 -0.99 49.15
N HIS A 112 9.38 -1.36 49.17
CA HIS A 112 8.73 -2.12 48.11
C HIS A 112 8.49 -1.30 46.83
N LYS A 113 8.50 0.04 46.94
CA LYS A 113 8.12 0.95 45.85
C LYS A 113 9.28 1.79 45.31
N VAL A 114 10.38 1.91 46.06
CA VAL A 114 11.57 2.68 45.66
C VAL A 114 12.87 1.92 45.89
N ARG A 115 13.87 2.21 45.06
CA ARG A 115 15.24 1.71 45.25
C ARG A 115 15.82 2.30 46.54
N CYS A 116 16.33 1.43 47.40
CA CYS A 116 16.80 1.76 48.75
C CYS A 116 18.14 1.06 49.09
N LEU A 117 18.77 1.47 50.19
CA LEU A 117 20.03 0.87 50.69
C LEU A 117 19.76 -0.52 51.31
N PRO A 118 20.36 -1.61 50.78
CA PRO A 118 20.06 -2.98 51.22
C PRO A 118 20.32 -3.23 52.71
N SER A 119 21.36 -2.60 53.27
CA SER A 119 21.72 -2.73 54.69
C SER A 119 20.68 -2.13 55.64
N LEU A 120 20.05 -1.01 55.25
CA LEU A 120 19.00 -0.37 56.06
C LEU A 120 17.68 -1.12 55.95
N ARG A 121 17.36 -1.62 54.75
CA ARG A 121 16.18 -2.46 54.52
C ARG A 121 16.25 -3.73 55.36
N LYS A 122 17.36 -4.48 55.25
CA LYS A 122 17.57 -5.72 56.01
C LYS A 122 17.48 -5.47 57.52
N SER A 123 18.08 -4.36 58.01
CA SER A 123 17.98 -3.99 59.43
C SER A 123 16.55 -3.70 59.90
N ALA A 124 15.67 -3.19 59.04
CA ALA A 124 14.26 -2.95 59.38
C ALA A 124 13.46 -4.26 59.34
N GLU A 125 13.69 -5.11 58.34
CA GLU A 125 13.07 -6.45 58.22
C GLU A 125 13.46 -7.35 59.41
N ASP A 126 14.75 -7.40 59.76
CA ASP A 126 15.24 -8.17 60.92
C ASP A 126 14.59 -7.71 62.24
N LEU A 127 14.37 -6.40 62.40
CA LEU A 127 13.74 -5.83 63.59
C LEU A 127 12.27 -6.23 63.71
N LEU A 128 11.54 -6.25 62.59
CA LEU A 128 10.15 -6.73 62.56
C LEU A 128 10.09 -8.23 62.86
N ALA A 129 10.90 -9.05 62.18
CA ALA A 129 10.92 -10.49 62.37
C ALA A 129 11.25 -10.90 63.82
N GLN A 130 12.17 -10.20 64.48
CA GLN A 130 12.56 -10.49 65.87
C GLN A 130 11.46 -10.20 66.89
N HIS A 131 10.51 -9.31 66.60
CA HIS A 131 9.55 -8.79 67.58
C HIS A 131 8.09 -9.10 67.23
N GLU A 132 7.81 -9.52 66.00
CA GLU A 132 6.55 -10.15 65.58
C GLU A 132 6.30 -11.45 66.36
N VAL A 133 7.34 -12.26 66.57
CA VAL A 133 7.29 -13.47 67.41
C VAL A 133 6.99 -13.16 68.89
N ARG A 134 7.24 -11.92 69.35
CA ARG A 134 7.08 -11.50 70.75
C ARG A 134 5.76 -10.77 71.02
N GLY A 135 4.90 -10.59 70.02
CA GLY A 135 3.56 -9.99 70.18
C GLY A 135 3.54 -8.51 70.57
N ILE A 136 4.63 -7.78 70.36
CA ILE A 136 4.74 -6.36 70.73
C ILE A 136 3.95 -5.50 69.73
N GLN A 137 3.03 -4.67 70.23
CA GLN A 137 2.26 -3.76 69.39
C GLN A 137 3.10 -2.53 68.98
N PRO A 138 3.05 -2.11 67.70
CA PRO A 138 3.78 -0.93 67.22
C PRO A 138 3.14 0.37 67.72
N ASP A 139 3.97 1.29 68.22
CA ASP A 139 3.54 2.63 68.65
C ASP A 139 3.88 3.65 67.55
N PHE A 140 2.88 4.01 66.75
CA PHE A 140 3.02 5.04 65.74
C PHE A 140 3.01 6.46 66.32
N GLY A 141 2.44 6.68 67.50
CA GLY A 141 2.27 8.01 68.09
C GLY A 141 3.58 8.77 68.26
N GLY A 142 4.65 8.07 68.65
CA GLY A 142 6.00 8.65 68.77
C GLY A 142 6.80 8.78 67.46
N VAL A 143 6.25 8.34 66.33
CA VAL A 143 6.96 8.31 65.04
C VAL A 143 6.22 9.13 63.98
N LEU A 144 4.95 8.81 63.75
CA LEU A 144 3.98 9.48 62.87
C LEU A 144 2.62 9.51 63.60
N ALA A 145 2.26 10.65 64.18
CA ALA A 145 1.06 10.79 64.99
C ALA A 145 -0.21 10.40 64.20
N GLY A 146 -1.09 9.60 64.80
CA GLY A 146 -2.36 9.18 64.19
C GLY A 146 -2.23 8.22 62.99
N ALA A 147 -1.03 7.65 62.75
CA ALA A 147 -0.83 6.63 61.74
C ALA A 147 -1.19 5.22 62.24
N THR A 148 -1.66 4.38 61.33
CA THR A 148 -1.88 2.94 61.53
C THR A 148 -1.22 2.17 60.37
N PRO A 149 -0.95 0.86 60.50
CA PRO A 149 -0.35 0.08 59.42
C PRO A 149 -1.12 0.19 58.09
N ASP A 150 -2.45 0.09 58.14
CA ASP A 150 -3.30 0.20 56.94
C ASP A 150 -3.26 1.59 56.32
N ARG A 151 -3.22 2.64 57.15
CA ARG A 151 -3.13 4.04 56.68
C ARG A 151 -1.77 4.31 56.04
N VAL A 152 -0.68 3.77 56.60
CA VAL A 152 0.67 3.88 56.01
C VAL A 152 0.71 3.17 54.65
N LYS A 153 0.15 1.97 54.56
CA LYS A 153 0.06 1.22 53.31
C LYS A 153 -0.75 1.97 52.25
N ALA A 154 -1.89 2.55 52.62
CA ALA A 154 -2.70 3.37 51.73
C ALA A 154 -1.93 4.62 51.23
N LEU A 155 -1.27 5.35 52.13
CA LEU A 155 -0.48 6.54 51.76
C LEU A 155 0.68 6.19 50.82
N VAL A 156 1.45 5.14 51.12
CA VAL A 156 2.57 4.69 50.25
C VAL A 156 2.04 4.22 48.90
N HIS A 157 0.88 3.56 48.85
CA HIS A 157 0.25 3.19 47.59
C HIS A 157 -0.14 4.41 46.75
N THR A 158 -0.82 5.40 47.33
CA THR A 158 -1.18 6.66 46.65
C THR A 158 0.05 7.39 46.12
N ILE A 159 1.13 7.45 46.92
CA ILE A 159 2.40 8.04 46.49
C ILE A 159 2.98 7.26 45.31
N SER A 160 2.94 5.93 45.35
CA SER A 160 3.45 5.08 44.27
C SER A 160 2.68 5.23 42.95
N VAL A 161 1.35 5.44 42.99
CA VAL A 161 0.54 5.70 41.80
C VAL A 161 0.98 7.02 41.13
N GLY A 162 1.22 8.07 41.92
CA GLY A 162 1.71 9.35 41.43
C GLY A 162 3.12 9.32 40.84
N MET A 163 3.91 8.26 41.04
CA MET A 163 5.22 8.08 40.42
C MET A 163 5.15 7.61 38.95
N TYR A 164 3.97 7.14 38.50
CA TYR A 164 3.73 6.63 37.14
C TYR A 164 2.65 7.41 36.39
N ASP A 165 1.95 8.31 37.07
CA ASP A 165 0.90 9.16 36.50
C ASP A 165 1.51 10.32 35.71
N THR A 166 1.54 10.19 34.38
CA THR A 166 2.01 11.23 33.44
C THR A 166 0.86 12.10 32.90
N GLY A 167 -0.34 12.04 33.50
CA GLY A 167 -1.50 12.78 33.02
C GLY A 167 -1.32 14.29 33.12
N LEU A 168 -1.49 15.00 32.00
CA LEU A 168 -1.70 16.45 31.99
C LEU A 168 -2.86 16.80 32.93
N PRO A 169 -2.84 17.98 33.59
CA PRO A 169 -3.96 18.41 34.43
C PRO A 169 -5.25 18.43 33.61
N VAL A 170 -6.29 17.77 34.12
CA VAL A 170 -7.65 17.84 33.55
C VAL A 170 -8.19 19.23 33.82
N LEU A 171 -8.03 20.13 32.86
CA LEU A 171 -8.72 21.41 32.85
C LEU A 171 -10.20 21.14 32.55
N VAL A 172 -11.06 21.22 33.57
CA VAL A 172 -12.51 21.15 33.40
C VAL A 172 -12.97 22.47 32.80
N TRP A 173 -13.10 22.52 31.48
CA TRP A 173 -13.82 23.58 30.78
C TRP A 173 -15.24 23.05 30.57
N GLU A 174 -16.27 23.91 30.71
CA GLU A 174 -17.59 23.59 30.18
C GLU A 174 -17.41 23.13 28.72
N ASP A 175 -17.95 21.96 28.40
CA ASP A 175 -17.77 21.23 27.14
C ASP A 175 -18.38 22.02 25.97
N GLN A 176 -17.79 23.16 25.60
CA GLN A 176 -18.02 23.81 24.33
C GLN A 176 -17.32 22.98 23.25
N LYS A 177 -17.87 21.79 22.98
CA LYS A 177 -17.44 20.98 21.84
C LYS A 177 -17.56 21.85 20.60
N ASP A 178 -16.44 22.00 19.90
CA ASP A 178 -16.43 22.58 18.57
C ASP A 178 -17.51 21.86 17.72
N GLN A 179 -18.54 22.60 17.32
CA GLN A 179 -19.68 22.02 16.60
C GLN A 179 -19.33 21.65 15.15
N ARG A 180 -18.15 22.08 14.67
CA ARG A 180 -17.65 21.76 13.34
C ARG A 180 -17.33 20.27 13.24
N SER A 181 -17.79 19.65 12.16
CA SER A 181 -17.42 18.26 11.85
C SER A 181 -15.94 18.17 11.46
N ALA A 182 -15.38 16.96 11.47
CA ALA A 182 -14.02 16.74 10.95
C ALA A 182 -13.86 17.21 9.48
N ALA A 183 -14.92 17.05 8.67
CA ALA A 183 -14.93 17.53 7.30
C ALA A 183 -14.88 19.07 7.23
N ASP A 184 -15.56 19.79 8.14
CA ASP A 184 -15.50 21.25 8.20
C ASP A 184 -14.12 21.77 8.61
N LEU A 185 -13.48 21.08 9.57
CA LEU A 185 -12.12 21.41 10.00
C LEU A 185 -11.09 21.19 8.87
N LEU A 186 -11.24 20.11 8.11
CA LEU A 186 -10.39 19.81 6.96
C LEU A 186 -10.65 20.76 5.78
N ALA A 187 -11.90 21.14 5.52
CA ALA A 187 -12.23 22.15 4.50
C ALA A 187 -11.59 23.52 4.84
N ALA A 188 -11.59 23.89 6.13
CA ALA A 188 -10.89 25.08 6.61
C ALA A 188 -9.35 24.94 6.45
N ALA A 189 -8.80 23.73 6.61
CA ALA A 189 -7.39 23.45 6.35
C ALA A 189 -7.05 23.55 4.86
N ALA A 190 -7.88 23.00 3.97
CA ALA A 190 -7.71 23.10 2.52
C ALA A 190 -7.57 24.57 2.10
N SER A 191 -8.47 25.42 2.59
CA SER A 191 -8.46 26.86 2.30
C SER A 191 -7.18 27.56 2.78
N ARG A 192 -6.58 27.12 3.90
CA ARG A 192 -5.27 27.60 4.36
C ARG A 192 -4.13 27.12 3.46
N GLN A 193 -4.19 25.86 3.00
CA GLN A 193 -3.17 25.30 2.10
C GLN A 193 -3.17 25.99 0.74
N ASP A 194 -4.34 26.31 0.19
CA ASP A 194 -4.46 27.06 -1.06
C ASP A 194 -3.91 28.49 -0.94
N ALA A 195 -4.20 29.17 0.18
CA ALA A 195 -3.69 30.52 0.44
C ALA A 195 -2.16 30.57 0.63
N GLY A 196 -1.56 29.50 1.17
CA GLY A 196 -0.11 29.37 1.37
C GLY A 196 0.66 28.83 0.15
N GLY A 197 -0.02 28.33 -0.88
CA GLY A 197 0.55 27.52 -1.96
C GLY A 197 1.57 28.22 -2.87
N SER A 198 1.59 29.57 -2.95
CA SER A 198 2.53 30.27 -3.84
C SER A 198 3.97 30.41 -3.31
N ALA A 199 4.21 30.12 -2.02
CA ALA A 199 5.51 30.37 -1.37
C ALA A 199 6.40 29.12 -1.21
N LEU A 200 5.92 27.91 -1.57
CA LEU A 200 6.53 26.63 -1.19
C LEU A 200 7.06 25.76 -2.35
N GLU A 201 7.06 26.23 -3.60
CA GLU A 201 7.67 25.49 -4.73
C GLU A 201 9.21 25.36 -4.61
N ALA A 202 9.84 26.04 -3.65
CA ALA A 202 11.30 26.11 -3.48
C ALA A 202 11.98 24.79 -3.05
N ASP A 203 11.23 23.79 -2.58
CA ASP A 203 11.79 22.53 -2.05
C ASP A 203 11.87 21.38 -3.08
N ALA A 204 11.22 21.51 -4.24
CA ALA A 204 11.26 20.48 -5.27
C ALA A 204 12.64 20.45 -5.95
N PRO A 205 13.27 19.26 -6.10
CA PRO A 205 14.49 19.16 -6.86
C PRO A 205 14.23 19.50 -8.34
N ASP A 206 15.24 20.03 -9.01
CA ASP A 206 15.18 20.30 -10.44
C ASP A 206 15.07 18.97 -11.20
N TYR A 207 13.88 18.70 -11.75
CA TYR A 207 13.59 17.49 -12.49
C TYR A 207 13.93 17.68 -13.97
N ASP A 208 14.52 16.66 -14.58
CA ASP A 208 14.91 16.69 -15.99
C ASP A 208 13.67 16.59 -16.91
N LEU A 209 13.47 17.64 -17.71
CA LEU A 209 12.34 17.77 -18.64
C LEU A 209 12.63 17.22 -20.05
N SER A 210 13.87 16.81 -20.34
CA SER A 210 14.33 16.48 -21.70
C SER A 210 13.63 15.26 -22.32
N GLU A 211 13.02 14.42 -21.51
CA GLU A 211 12.42 13.14 -21.91
C GLU A 211 10.87 13.13 -21.86
N ASN A 212 10.23 14.29 -21.67
CA ASN A 212 8.76 14.42 -21.56
C ASN A 212 8.01 13.93 -22.83
N ASP A 213 8.64 14.09 -23.99
CA ASP A 213 8.08 13.70 -25.29
C ASP A 213 8.42 12.25 -25.70
N LEU A 214 9.08 11.48 -24.85
CA LEU A 214 9.32 10.06 -25.13
C LEU A 214 8.00 9.29 -25.19
N ARG A 215 7.92 8.35 -26.13
CA ARG A 215 6.80 7.43 -26.35
C ARG A 215 7.33 6.00 -26.51
N LEU A 216 6.49 5.00 -26.28
CA LEU A 216 6.82 3.59 -26.44
C LEU A 216 6.45 3.13 -27.85
N GLN A 217 7.42 2.62 -28.62
CA GLN A 217 7.17 2.08 -29.96
C GLN A 217 6.95 0.56 -29.96
N SER A 218 7.70 -0.18 -29.15
CA SER A 218 7.52 -1.64 -29.04
C SER A 218 8.11 -2.19 -27.76
N ILE A 219 7.70 -3.41 -27.40
CA ILE A 219 8.30 -4.17 -26.31
C ILE A 219 8.57 -5.61 -26.75
N GLU A 220 9.75 -6.11 -26.42
CA GLU A 220 10.14 -7.51 -26.56
C GLU A 220 10.22 -8.15 -25.17
N ILE A 221 9.55 -9.29 -25.01
CA ILE A 221 9.40 -10.00 -23.74
C ILE A 221 9.95 -11.42 -23.93
N LYS A 222 10.81 -11.90 -23.02
CA LYS A 222 11.31 -13.28 -23.02
C LYS A 222 11.57 -13.78 -21.59
N GLY A 223 11.19 -15.02 -21.30
CA GLY A 223 11.37 -15.64 -19.98
C GLY A 223 10.65 -14.90 -18.83
N PHE A 224 9.69 -14.03 -19.14
CA PHE A 224 9.12 -13.08 -18.19
C PHE A 224 7.63 -13.34 -17.96
N ARG A 225 7.26 -13.58 -16.69
CA ARG A 225 5.91 -14.00 -16.26
C ARG A 225 5.32 -15.08 -17.16
N GLY A 226 4.13 -14.85 -17.71
CA GLY A 226 3.46 -15.76 -18.65
C GLY A 226 4.10 -15.82 -20.04
N SER A 227 5.25 -15.20 -20.31
CA SER A 227 5.89 -15.21 -21.64
C SER A 227 7.25 -15.93 -21.59
N PRO A 228 7.29 -17.28 -21.61
CA PRO A 228 8.54 -18.03 -21.64
C PRO A 228 9.32 -17.80 -22.94
N LYS A 229 8.65 -17.86 -24.10
CA LYS A 229 9.27 -17.59 -25.41
C LYS A 229 9.22 -16.09 -25.75
N ARG A 230 9.95 -15.73 -26.80
CA ARG A 230 10.04 -14.34 -27.28
C ARG A 230 8.68 -13.90 -27.84
N VAL A 231 8.12 -12.85 -27.26
CA VAL A 231 6.92 -12.16 -27.73
C VAL A 231 7.27 -10.70 -28.00
N THR A 232 6.92 -10.20 -29.18
CA THR A 232 7.12 -8.79 -29.54
C THR A 232 5.75 -8.13 -29.72
N VAL A 233 5.51 -7.06 -28.96
CA VAL A 233 4.31 -6.25 -29.05
C VAL A 233 4.70 -4.89 -29.63
N LYS A 234 4.00 -4.48 -30.69
CA LYS A 234 4.23 -3.18 -31.34
C LYS A 234 3.12 -2.21 -30.94
N PHE A 235 3.51 -0.99 -30.63
CA PHE A 235 2.65 0.15 -30.32
C PHE A 235 2.83 1.27 -31.35
N GLU A 236 3.16 0.89 -32.60
CA GLU A 236 3.48 1.82 -33.68
C GLU A 236 2.59 1.59 -34.90
N ARG A 237 2.32 2.67 -35.64
CA ARG A 237 1.78 2.64 -37.00
C ARG A 237 2.73 3.43 -37.90
N SER A 238 3.25 2.78 -38.93
CA SER A 238 4.20 3.39 -39.88
C SER A 238 5.44 4.02 -39.21
N GLY A 239 5.93 3.43 -38.12
CA GLY A 239 7.10 3.90 -37.37
C GLY A 239 6.81 4.99 -36.31
N THR A 240 5.57 5.49 -36.24
CA THR A 240 5.16 6.45 -35.22
C THR A 240 4.46 5.73 -34.08
N ALA A 241 4.82 6.03 -32.84
CA ALA A 241 4.14 5.49 -31.66
C ALA A 241 2.68 5.98 -31.59
N VAL A 242 1.75 5.08 -31.28
CA VAL A 242 0.30 5.35 -31.23
C VAL A 242 -0.32 4.77 -29.96
N SER A 243 -1.48 5.28 -29.58
CA SER A 243 -2.28 4.70 -28.50
C SER A 243 -2.77 3.31 -28.88
N THR A 244 -2.94 2.43 -27.90
CA THR A 244 -3.20 1.01 -28.13
C THR A 244 -4.24 0.45 -27.17
N ILE A 245 -5.24 -0.26 -27.70
CA ILE A 245 -6.14 -1.10 -26.90
C ILE A 245 -5.63 -2.53 -26.96
N ILE A 246 -5.40 -3.14 -25.79
CA ILE A 246 -5.06 -4.56 -25.66
C ILE A 246 -6.30 -5.29 -25.14
N PHE A 247 -6.96 -6.01 -26.04
CA PHE A 247 -8.14 -6.81 -25.72
C PHE A 247 -7.76 -8.27 -25.47
N GLY A 248 -8.47 -8.95 -24.56
CA GLY A 248 -8.34 -10.39 -24.36
C GLY A 248 -9.11 -10.86 -23.12
N GLU A 249 -9.46 -12.14 -23.07
CA GLU A 249 -10.19 -12.70 -21.92
C GLU A 249 -9.36 -12.65 -20.63
N ASN A 250 -9.96 -12.92 -19.48
CA ASN A 250 -9.21 -12.93 -18.22
C ASN A 250 -8.23 -14.12 -18.20
N GLY A 251 -7.00 -13.88 -17.77
CA GLY A 251 -5.95 -14.90 -17.68
C GLY A 251 -5.13 -15.14 -18.96
N VAL A 252 -5.44 -14.49 -20.10
CA VAL A 252 -4.71 -14.71 -21.37
C VAL A 252 -3.34 -14.01 -21.45
N GLY A 253 -2.90 -13.29 -20.41
CA GLY A 253 -1.60 -12.64 -20.37
C GLY A 253 -1.57 -11.14 -20.68
N LYS A 254 -2.71 -10.42 -20.68
CA LYS A 254 -2.75 -8.94 -20.82
C LYS A 254 -1.84 -8.23 -19.80
N SER A 255 -2.00 -8.55 -18.52
CA SER A 255 -1.18 -7.96 -17.45
C SER A 255 0.29 -8.35 -17.56
N THR A 256 0.65 -9.46 -18.22
CA THR A 256 2.07 -9.78 -18.51
C THR A 256 2.69 -8.74 -19.44
N ILE A 257 1.93 -8.23 -20.42
CA ILE A 257 2.41 -7.17 -21.32
C ILE A 257 2.56 -5.85 -20.56
N VAL A 258 1.56 -5.49 -19.75
CA VAL A 258 1.60 -4.27 -18.92
C VAL A 258 2.76 -4.30 -17.93
N ASP A 259 2.92 -5.40 -17.20
CA ASP A 259 4.02 -5.58 -16.25
C ASP A 259 5.37 -5.58 -16.94
N ALA A 260 5.47 -6.08 -18.17
CA ALA A 260 6.69 -5.99 -18.95
C ALA A 260 7.03 -4.53 -19.27
N ILE A 261 6.05 -3.69 -19.60
CA ILE A 261 6.26 -2.26 -19.84
C ILE A 261 6.71 -1.57 -18.55
N GLU A 262 6.01 -1.78 -17.43
CA GLU A 262 6.43 -1.22 -16.13
C GLU A 262 7.83 -1.70 -15.74
N PHE A 263 8.13 -2.98 -15.95
CA PHE A 263 9.43 -3.55 -15.66
C PHE A 263 10.51 -2.90 -16.54
N ALA A 264 10.34 -2.85 -17.86
CA ALA A 264 11.32 -2.26 -18.77
C ALA A 264 11.54 -0.76 -18.55
N LEU A 265 10.51 0.00 -18.16
CA LEU A 265 10.62 1.44 -17.96
C LEU A 265 11.05 1.80 -16.53
N GLN A 266 10.46 1.17 -15.50
CA GLN A 266 10.62 1.56 -14.09
C GLN A 266 11.29 0.50 -13.20
N GLY A 267 11.55 -0.71 -13.71
CA GLY A 267 12.30 -1.75 -12.98
C GLY A 267 11.54 -2.35 -11.80
N ARG A 268 10.21 -2.37 -11.91
CA ARG A 268 9.28 -2.91 -10.91
C ARG A 268 8.07 -3.53 -11.61
N ILE A 269 7.31 -4.35 -10.89
CA ILE A 269 6.09 -5.00 -11.36
C ILE A 269 4.99 -4.74 -10.33
N GLY A 270 3.85 -4.23 -10.77
CA GLY A 270 2.75 -3.85 -9.88
C GLY A 270 3.23 -2.88 -8.79
N ARG A 271 4.11 -1.93 -9.17
CA ARG A 271 4.75 -0.96 -8.27
C ARG A 271 5.67 -1.55 -7.21
N SER A 272 6.02 -2.83 -7.31
CA SER A 272 6.90 -3.55 -6.38
C SER A 272 8.20 -3.98 -7.06
N SER A 273 9.32 -3.77 -6.40
CA SER A 273 10.64 -4.33 -6.79
C SER A 273 10.90 -5.71 -6.18
N ASN A 274 9.90 -6.30 -5.51
CA ASN A 274 10.00 -7.66 -4.98
C ASN A 274 9.50 -8.69 -5.99
N PHE A 275 10.43 -9.34 -6.69
CA PHE A 275 10.15 -10.31 -7.74
C PHE A 275 9.96 -11.76 -7.26
N GLU A 276 10.18 -12.03 -5.97
CA GLU A 276 10.14 -13.38 -5.36
C GLU A 276 9.05 -13.52 -4.29
N SER A 277 8.10 -12.59 -4.22
CA SER A 277 7.00 -12.70 -3.26
C SER A 277 6.11 -13.91 -3.57
N PRO A 278 5.84 -14.81 -2.60
CA PRO A 278 4.88 -15.90 -2.79
C PRO A 278 3.43 -15.40 -2.94
N VAL A 279 3.16 -14.15 -2.55
CA VAL A 279 1.84 -13.50 -2.64
C VAL A 279 1.77 -12.54 -3.83
N GLY A 280 2.92 -12.22 -4.42
CA GLY A 280 3.04 -11.25 -5.50
C GLY A 280 3.22 -11.89 -6.86
N SER A 281 3.24 -11.01 -7.86
CA SER A 281 3.53 -11.37 -9.24
C SER A 281 4.98 -11.83 -9.40
N SER A 282 5.20 -13.14 -9.61
CA SER A 282 6.52 -13.62 -10.05
C SER A 282 6.87 -12.99 -11.39
N ALA A 283 8.11 -12.54 -11.50
CA ALA A 283 8.67 -11.98 -12.72
C ALA A 283 9.31 -13.06 -13.62
N ARG A 284 9.72 -14.18 -13.03
CA ARG A 284 10.22 -15.36 -13.76
C ARG A 284 9.07 -16.14 -14.37
N SER A 285 9.29 -16.64 -15.57
CA SER A 285 8.42 -17.68 -16.13
C SER A 285 8.69 -19.00 -15.42
N PHE A 286 7.64 -19.78 -15.18
CA PHE A 286 7.77 -21.15 -14.64
C PHE A 286 7.93 -22.20 -15.74
N ALA A 287 7.82 -21.81 -17.01
CA ALA A 287 8.00 -22.69 -18.16
C ALA A 287 9.37 -22.53 -18.84
N ASP A 288 10.21 -21.60 -18.37
CA ASP A 288 11.56 -21.38 -18.90
C ASP A 288 12.48 -21.01 -17.74
N ASP A 289 13.62 -21.71 -17.62
CA ASP A 289 14.68 -21.41 -16.65
C ASP A 289 15.56 -20.23 -17.11
N GLY A 290 15.25 -19.65 -18.27
CA GLY A 290 15.92 -18.49 -18.83
C GLY A 290 15.83 -17.26 -17.94
N ILE A 291 16.85 -16.41 -18.01
CA ILE A 291 16.85 -15.13 -17.33
C ILE A 291 15.76 -14.22 -17.93
N PRO A 292 14.78 -13.76 -17.14
CA PRO A 292 13.74 -12.86 -17.62
C PRO A 292 14.36 -11.60 -18.21
N ARG A 293 13.96 -11.26 -19.43
CA ARG A 293 14.50 -10.15 -20.20
C ARG A 293 13.35 -9.42 -20.90
N VAL A 294 13.33 -8.11 -20.74
CA VAL A 294 12.40 -7.24 -21.43
C VAL A 294 13.16 -6.09 -22.08
N VAL A 295 12.82 -5.76 -23.33
CA VAL A 295 13.41 -4.65 -24.08
C VAL A 295 12.32 -3.73 -24.58
N ALA A 296 12.31 -2.47 -24.16
CA ALA A 296 11.45 -1.43 -24.70
C ALA A 296 12.19 -0.62 -25.76
N LEU A 297 11.56 -0.38 -26.91
CA LEU A 297 12.02 0.58 -27.92
C LEU A 297 11.23 1.88 -27.75
N LEU A 298 11.95 2.99 -27.59
CA LEU A 298 11.37 4.32 -27.41
C LEU A 298 11.35 5.11 -28.73
N SER A 299 10.56 6.19 -28.78
CA SER A 299 10.41 7.05 -29.96
C SER A 299 11.72 7.68 -30.45
N ASP A 300 12.67 7.94 -29.55
CA ASP A 300 14.03 8.42 -29.87
C ASP A 300 14.97 7.32 -30.38
N GLN A 301 14.44 6.12 -30.66
CA GLN A 301 15.16 4.92 -31.09
C GLN A 301 16.06 4.29 -30.01
N ARG A 302 16.02 4.78 -28.77
CA ARG A 302 16.74 4.15 -27.66
C ARG A 302 16.08 2.84 -27.28
N GLN A 303 16.90 1.82 -27.03
CA GLN A 303 16.47 0.55 -26.46
C GLN A 303 16.76 0.54 -24.96
N VAL A 304 15.72 0.34 -24.15
CA VAL A 304 15.83 0.14 -22.71
C VAL A 304 15.66 -1.34 -22.44
N GLU A 305 16.79 -2.01 -22.17
CA GLU A 305 16.80 -3.41 -21.79
C GLU A 305 16.87 -3.55 -20.28
N ARG A 306 16.05 -4.46 -19.72
CA ARG A 306 16.11 -4.83 -18.31
C ARG A 306 16.00 -6.34 -18.13
N ARG A 307 16.80 -6.85 -17.21
CA ARG A 307 16.88 -8.27 -16.85
C ARG A 307 16.72 -8.47 -15.37
N ILE A 308 16.40 -9.70 -14.98
CA ILE A 308 16.39 -10.09 -13.58
C ILE A 308 17.68 -10.82 -13.26
N ILE A 309 18.44 -10.29 -12.32
CA ILE A 309 19.69 -10.89 -11.85
C ILE A 309 19.57 -11.24 -10.38
N GLU A 310 20.31 -12.24 -9.95
CA GLU A 310 20.48 -12.54 -8.53
C GLU A 310 21.57 -11.64 -7.96
N ALA A 311 21.21 -10.82 -6.97
CA ALA A 311 22.15 -9.96 -6.27
C ALA A 311 23.09 -10.79 -5.39
N SER A 312 24.19 -10.20 -4.93
CA SER A 312 25.13 -10.86 -3.98
C SER A 312 24.48 -11.28 -2.66
N SER A 313 23.31 -10.71 -2.35
CA SER A 313 22.47 -11.06 -1.21
C SER A 313 21.56 -12.27 -1.45
N GLY A 314 21.56 -12.84 -2.66
CA GLY A 314 20.73 -14.00 -3.05
C GLY A 314 19.30 -13.65 -3.51
N TYR A 315 18.94 -12.37 -3.55
CA TYR A 315 17.60 -11.94 -4.02
C TYR A 315 17.61 -11.51 -5.47
N LEU A 316 16.47 -11.66 -6.13
CA LEU A 316 16.27 -11.11 -7.46
C LEU A 316 16.13 -9.60 -7.44
N THR A 317 16.85 -8.96 -8.36
CA THR A 317 16.76 -7.53 -8.62
C THR A 317 16.70 -7.26 -10.12
N ALA A 318 16.15 -6.10 -10.46
CA ALA A 318 16.18 -5.59 -11.82
C ALA A 318 17.57 -5.01 -12.14
N SER A 319 18.06 -5.28 -13.35
CA SER A 319 19.33 -4.74 -13.85
C SER A 319 19.21 -4.29 -15.30
N PRO A 320 19.68 -3.08 -15.65
CA PRO A 320 20.22 -2.06 -14.76
C PRO A 320 19.13 -1.47 -13.84
N ASP A 321 19.56 -0.97 -12.68
CA ASP A 321 18.72 -0.30 -11.68
C ASP A 321 18.35 1.13 -12.09
N ALA A 322 19.21 1.77 -12.89
CA ALA A 322 18.95 3.09 -13.45
C ALA A 322 17.66 3.12 -14.29
N VAL A 323 16.81 4.10 -14.01
CA VAL A 323 15.55 4.39 -14.72
C VAL A 323 15.73 5.67 -15.53
N SER A 324 15.16 5.82 -16.73
CA SER A 324 15.26 7.06 -17.52
C SER A 324 14.58 8.24 -16.81
N SER A 325 15.01 9.49 -17.01
CA SER A 325 14.42 10.65 -16.34
C SER A 325 12.92 10.78 -16.62
N GLY A 326 12.49 10.43 -17.84
CA GLY A 326 11.07 10.42 -18.23
C GLY A 326 10.19 9.42 -17.48
N PHE A 327 10.72 8.53 -16.64
CA PHE A 327 9.94 7.46 -15.99
C PHE A 327 10.12 7.39 -14.46
N ARG A 328 10.62 8.45 -13.80
CA ARG A 328 10.95 8.44 -12.35
C ARG A 328 9.92 9.09 -11.43
N LEU A 329 9.03 9.93 -11.95
CA LEU A 329 8.21 10.81 -11.11
C LEU A 329 6.88 10.20 -10.71
N ALA A 330 6.31 9.36 -11.56
CA ALA A 330 5.05 8.67 -11.30
C ALA A 330 5.05 7.26 -11.92
N PRO A 331 4.24 6.32 -11.41
CA PRO A 331 3.94 5.09 -12.13
C PRO A 331 3.35 5.36 -13.51
N VAL A 332 3.85 4.63 -14.51
CA VAL A 332 3.29 4.66 -15.87
C VAL A 332 1.96 3.90 -15.96
N THR A 333 1.70 3.03 -14.99
CA THR A 333 0.53 2.16 -14.94
C THR A 333 -0.39 2.53 -13.78
N LEU A 334 -1.68 2.71 -14.08
CA LEU A 334 -2.75 2.66 -13.10
C LEU A 334 -3.34 1.25 -13.11
N ASN A 335 -3.31 0.60 -11.94
CA ASN A 335 -3.88 -0.73 -11.76
C ASN A 335 -5.20 -0.65 -10.99
N ARG A 336 -6.07 -1.62 -11.19
CA ARG A 336 -7.38 -1.70 -10.55
C ARG A 336 -7.32 -1.66 -9.01
N ASN A 337 -6.32 -2.30 -8.41
CA ASN A 337 -6.22 -2.43 -6.96
C ASN A 337 -5.91 -1.09 -6.26
N ASP A 338 -5.10 -0.23 -6.89
CA ASP A 338 -4.83 1.13 -6.42
C ASP A 338 -6.11 1.98 -6.49
N ILE A 339 -6.91 1.84 -7.56
CA ILE A 339 -8.18 2.57 -7.71
C ILE A 339 -9.18 2.16 -6.63
N SER A 340 -9.49 0.86 -6.51
CA SER A 340 -10.55 0.37 -5.63
C SER A 340 -10.26 0.60 -4.15
N ARG A 341 -8.98 0.60 -3.75
CA ARG A 341 -8.60 0.78 -2.34
C ARG A 341 -8.41 2.24 -1.94
N PHE A 342 -8.22 3.15 -2.90
CA PHE A 342 -7.79 4.52 -2.60
C PHE A 342 -8.66 5.23 -1.57
N LEU A 343 -9.99 5.25 -1.75
CA LEU A 343 -10.91 5.89 -0.81
C LEU A 343 -11.32 4.99 0.36
N ASP A 344 -11.05 3.68 0.30
CA ASP A 344 -11.45 2.73 1.33
C ASP A 344 -10.38 2.48 2.40
N THR A 345 -9.14 2.93 2.18
CA THR A 345 -8.08 2.98 3.20
C THR A 345 -8.14 4.26 4.02
N ASP A 346 -7.57 4.23 5.23
CA ASP A 346 -7.45 5.41 6.07
C ASP A 346 -6.52 6.49 5.45
N ALA A 347 -6.60 7.71 5.96
CA ALA A 347 -5.89 8.86 5.39
C ALA A 347 -4.36 8.69 5.39
N MET A 348 -3.80 8.05 6.41
CA MET A 348 -2.35 7.85 6.52
C MET A 348 -1.86 6.82 5.51
N GLU A 349 -2.55 5.68 5.41
CA GLU A 349 -2.24 4.68 4.40
C GLU A 349 -2.40 5.27 3.00
N ARG A 350 -3.48 6.00 2.75
CA ARG A 350 -3.74 6.66 1.45
C ARG A 350 -2.62 7.62 1.04
N GLY A 351 -2.17 8.50 1.93
CA GLY A 351 -1.09 9.42 1.58
C GLY A 351 0.27 8.74 1.47
N SER A 352 0.49 7.64 2.19
CA SER A 352 1.71 6.83 2.02
C SER A 352 1.82 6.14 0.65
N LEU A 353 0.68 5.89 -0.03
CA LEU A 353 0.65 5.42 -1.42
C LEU A 353 1.31 6.40 -2.40
N LEU A 354 1.51 7.66 -1.99
CA LEU A 354 2.14 8.70 -2.80
C LEU A 354 3.65 8.79 -2.61
N LEU A 355 4.24 7.99 -1.72
CA LEU A 355 5.68 7.97 -1.48
C LEU A 355 6.50 7.34 -2.61
N ASP A 356 5.87 6.69 -3.60
CA ASP A 356 6.51 6.31 -4.86
C ASP A 356 6.24 7.29 -6.01
N TYR A 357 5.78 8.50 -5.69
CA TYR A 357 5.70 9.64 -6.60
C TYR A 357 6.65 10.75 -6.14
N PHE A 358 7.08 11.59 -7.08
CA PHE A 358 7.88 12.80 -6.84
C PHE A 358 9.06 12.55 -5.87
N PRO A 359 10.07 11.76 -6.30
CA PRO A 359 11.21 11.41 -5.46
C PRO A 359 11.93 12.65 -4.95
N SER A 360 12.33 12.64 -3.68
CA SER A 360 13.11 13.75 -3.07
C SER A 360 14.54 13.89 -3.63
N GLU A 361 14.98 12.91 -4.42
CA GLU A 361 16.22 12.91 -5.20
C GLU A 361 15.88 12.69 -6.68
N ALA A 362 16.12 13.69 -7.55
CA ALA A 362 15.76 13.63 -8.98
C ALA A 362 16.40 12.45 -9.76
N GLY A 363 17.52 11.93 -9.25
CA GLY A 363 18.25 10.80 -9.83
C GLY A 363 17.62 9.42 -9.61
N LYS A 364 16.67 9.28 -8.68
CA LYS A 364 16.18 7.99 -8.20
C LYS A 364 14.70 7.81 -8.48
N LEU A 365 14.28 6.56 -8.66
CA LEU A 365 12.86 6.18 -8.60
C LEU A 365 12.44 6.06 -7.13
N ALA A 366 11.30 6.64 -6.77
CA ALA A 366 10.77 6.53 -5.43
C ALA A 366 10.18 5.14 -5.15
N THR A 367 10.27 4.67 -3.91
CA THR A 367 9.79 3.34 -3.48
C THR A 367 8.84 3.44 -2.31
N ARG A 368 7.72 2.70 -2.36
CA ARG A 368 6.77 2.64 -1.25
C ARG A 368 7.37 1.89 -0.05
N PRO A 369 7.42 2.48 1.15
CA PRO A 369 7.91 1.78 2.35
C PRO A 369 7.12 0.51 2.67
N GLN A 370 5.80 0.50 2.43
CA GLN A 370 4.97 -0.69 2.64
C GLN A 370 5.40 -1.86 1.77
N ASN A 371 5.86 -1.63 0.54
CA ASN A 371 6.33 -2.71 -0.34
C ASN A 371 7.60 -3.35 0.22
N GLU A 372 8.48 -2.56 0.83
CA GLU A 372 9.68 -3.09 1.50
C GLU A 372 9.30 -3.85 2.79
N ILE A 373 8.34 -3.35 3.58
CA ILE A 373 7.84 -4.06 4.76
C ILE A 373 7.19 -5.40 4.36
N HIS A 374 6.34 -5.39 3.33
CA HIS A 374 5.73 -6.60 2.80
C HIS A 374 6.77 -7.59 2.27
N ARG A 375 7.80 -7.11 1.57
CA ARG A 375 8.93 -7.91 1.13
C ARG A 375 9.66 -8.57 2.30
N LEU A 376 10.07 -7.80 3.29
CA LEU A 376 10.78 -8.31 4.46
C LEU A 376 9.92 -9.30 5.27
N THR A 377 8.60 -9.09 5.30
CA THR A 377 7.64 -9.99 5.96
C THR A 377 7.46 -11.31 5.20
N ALA A 378 7.41 -11.26 3.87
CA ALA A 378 7.40 -12.44 3.02
C ALA A 378 8.70 -13.25 3.18
N GLU A 379 9.86 -12.57 3.15
CA GLU A 379 11.17 -13.16 3.41
C GLU A 379 11.21 -13.86 4.76
N GLN A 380 10.73 -13.20 5.82
CA GLN A 380 10.67 -13.81 7.14
C GLN A 380 9.80 -15.08 7.17
N SER A 381 8.73 -15.11 6.38
CA SER A 381 7.85 -16.27 6.27
C SER A 381 8.54 -17.44 5.56
N GLU A 382 9.29 -17.18 4.49
CA GLU A 382 10.10 -18.19 3.80
C GLU A 382 11.21 -18.72 4.69
N LEU A 383 11.95 -17.86 5.40
CA LEU A 383 12.97 -18.26 6.35
C LEU A 383 12.41 -19.15 7.46
N ARG A 384 11.16 -18.92 7.90
CA ARG A 384 10.48 -19.82 8.86
C ARG A 384 10.21 -21.20 8.28
N ILE A 385 9.83 -21.30 7.00
CA ILE A 385 9.65 -22.57 6.29
C ILE A 385 11.00 -23.30 6.18
N ARG A 386 12.04 -22.62 5.69
CA ARG A 386 13.40 -23.17 5.58
C ARG A 386 13.94 -23.62 6.94
N ARG A 387 13.72 -22.85 8.00
CA ARG A 387 14.07 -23.22 9.38
C ARG A 387 13.37 -24.50 9.80
N THR A 388 12.06 -24.63 9.57
CA THR A 388 11.30 -25.84 9.95
C THR A 388 11.83 -27.07 9.21
N SER A 389 12.13 -26.96 7.92
CA SER A 389 12.71 -28.06 7.13
C SER A 389 14.12 -28.44 7.61
N ALA A 390 15.02 -27.47 7.77
CA ALA A 390 16.39 -27.71 8.26
C ALA A 390 16.43 -28.22 9.71
N ALA A 391 15.50 -27.79 10.55
CA ALA A 391 15.34 -28.30 11.91
C ALA A 391 14.90 -29.77 11.90
N SER A 392 14.01 -30.18 11.00
CA SER A 392 13.63 -31.59 10.86
C SER A 392 14.82 -32.45 10.42
N GLU A 393 15.55 -32.01 9.39
CA GLU A 393 16.74 -32.71 8.89
C GLU A 393 17.80 -32.90 9.98
N LEU A 394 18.11 -31.85 10.74
CA LEU A 394 19.08 -31.94 11.84
C LEU A 394 18.57 -32.83 12.98
N ALA A 395 17.26 -32.76 13.29
CA ALA A 395 16.67 -33.58 14.33
C ALA A 395 16.76 -35.07 14.02
N ASP A 396 16.51 -35.45 12.75
CA ASP A 396 16.63 -36.83 12.28
C ASP A 396 18.08 -37.33 12.42
N LEU A 397 19.06 -36.50 12.09
CA LEU A 397 20.49 -36.82 12.23
C LEU A 397 20.95 -36.93 13.70
N LEU A 398 20.37 -36.14 14.60
CA LEU A 398 20.72 -36.13 16.02
C LEU A 398 19.86 -37.08 16.88
N GLY A 399 18.81 -37.67 16.30
CA GLY A 399 17.84 -38.51 17.01
C GLY A 399 17.01 -37.75 18.05
N CYS A 400 16.71 -36.47 17.82
CA CYS A 400 15.94 -35.63 18.74
C CYS A 400 14.61 -35.15 18.12
N SER A 401 13.81 -34.38 18.87
CA SER A 401 12.55 -33.84 18.33
C SER A 401 12.81 -32.64 17.40
N PRO A 402 12.15 -32.54 16.23
CA PRO A 402 12.21 -31.36 15.37
C PRO A 402 11.80 -30.06 16.08
N LEU A 403 10.86 -30.14 17.02
CA LEU A 403 10.39 -28.97 17.80
C LEU A 403 11.46 -28.46 18.79
N GLU A 404 12.39 -29.33 19.20
CA GLU A 404 13.47 -28.97 20.12
C GLU A 404 14.50 -28.11 19.41
N VAL A 405 14.98 -28.54 18.24
CA VAL A 405 15.96 -27.79 17.45
C VAL A 405 15.34 -26.67 16.61
N ALA A 406 14.00 -26.57 16.52
CA ALA A 406 13.31 -25.43 15.91
C ALA A 406 13.21 -24.19 16.82
N ASP A 407 13.43 -24.35 18.13
CA ASP A 407 13.62 -23.22 19.06
C ASP A 407 15.11 -22.83 19.14
N ARG A 408 15.42 -21.54 19.01
CA ARG A 408 16.80 -21.07 18.93
C ARG A 408 17.60 -21.37 20.20
N ALA A 409 17.00 -21.22 21.38
CA ALA A 409 17.71 -21.41 22.64
C ALA A 409 17.99 -22.89 22.89
N LYS A 410 16.99 -23.74 22.60
CA LYS A 410 17.14 -25.20 22.67
C LYS A 410 18.12 -25.71 21.63
N PHE A 411 18.04 -25.28 20.37
CA PHE A 411 19.04 -25.58 19.33
C PHE A 411 20.48 -25.31 19.80
N LEU A 412 20.77 -24.11 20.31
CA LEU A 412 22.11 -23.78 20.81
C LEU A 412 22.54 -24.69 21.97
N THR A 413 21.59 -25.11 22.80
CA THR A 413 21.82 -26.05 23.90
C THR A 413 22.12 -27.44 23.36
N THR A 414 21.31 -27.97 22.44
CA THR A 414 21.48 -29.29 21.80
C THR A 414 22.80 -29.37 21.03
N VAL A 415 23.17 -28.34 20.26
CA VAL A 415 24.48 -28.28 19.59
C VAL A 415 25.61 -28.30 20.62
N ARG A 416 25.47 -27.55 21.72
CA ARG A 416 26.49 -27.53 22.77
C ARG A 416 26.65 -28.88 23.46
N THR A 417 25.56 -29.56 23.80
CA THR A 417 25.61 -30.83 24.54
C THR A 417 25.97 -31.99 23.64
N THR A 418 25.35 -32.09 22.47
CA THR A 418 25.38 -33.29 21.62
C THR A 418 26.50 -33.24 20.59
N ILE A 419 26.88 -32.05 20.11
CA ILE A 419 27.93 -31.89 19.08
C ILE A 419 29.24 -31.40 19.71
N MET A 420 29.18 -30.37 20.57
CA MET A 420 30.38 -29.74 21.15
C MET A 420 30.84 -30.36 22.48
N GLY A 421 30.17 -31.41 22.98
CA GLY A 421 30.55 -32.08 24.22
C GLY A 421 30.55 -31.18 25.47
N GLY A 422 29.70 -30.14 25.48
CA GLY A 422 29.59 -29.14 26.56
C GLY A 422 30.54 -27.94 26.45
N LEU A 423 31.49 -27.99 25.50
CA LEU A 423 32.46 -26.91 25.29
C LEU A 423 31.80 -25.61 24.82
N ALA A 424 32.45 -24.50 25.15
CA ALA A 424 32.09 -23.21 24.56
C ALA A 424 32.58 -23.16 23.10
N TRP A 425 31.84 -22.47 22.24
CA TRP A 425 32.10 -22.39 20.79
C TRP A 425 33.57 -22.09 20.44
N ARG A 426 34.18 -21.11 21.10
CA ARG A 426 35.60 -20.74 20.88
C ARG A 426 36.56 -21.90 21.16
N HIS A 427 36.39 -22.58 22.29
CA HIS A 427 37.24 -23.72 22.64
C HIS A 427 37.03 -24.93 21.72
N PHE A 428 35.82 -25.10 21.19
CA PHE A 428 35.53 -26.14 20.22
C PHE A 428 36.20 -25.86 18.86
N GLU A 429 36.22 -24.60 18.41
CA GLU A 429 36.93 -24.18 17.20
C GLU A 429 38.46 -24.23 17.36
N ASP A 430 39.01 -23.77 18.49
CA ASP A 430 40.45 -23.79 18.77
C ASP A 430 41.03 -25.22 18.77
N GLN A 431 40.20 -26.22 19.06
CA GLN A 431 40.54 -27.64 19.03
C GLN A 431 40.23 -28.32 17.69
N ASP A 432 39.83 -27.55 16.67
CA ASP A 432 39.39 -28.05 15.37
C ASP A 432 38.28 -29.12 15.48
N GLY A 433 37.39 -28.96 16.47
CA GLY A 433 36.40 -29.96 16.90
C GLY A 433 35.43 -30.38 15.79
N TRP A 434 35.22 -29.53 14.78
CA TRP A 434 34.45 -29.85 13.59
C TRP A 434 35.02 -31.01 12.76
N ARG A 435 36.31 -31.35 12.89
CA ARG A 435 36.90 -32.54 12.23
C ARG A 435 36.32 -33.85 12.73
N HIS A 436 35.81 -33.87 13.96
CA HIS A 436 35.29 -35.06 14.63
C HIS A 436 33.76 -35.19 14.50
N VAL A 437 33.10 -34.24 13.82
CA VAL A 437 31.66 -34.24 13.57
C VAL A 437 31.41 -34.75 12.15
N ALA A 438 30.39 -35.60 11.99
CA ALA A 438 29.99 -36.08 10.67
C ALA A 438 29.70 -34.89 9.71
N PRO A 439 30.15 -34.94 8.44
CA PRO A 439 29.99 -33.83 7.49
C PRO A 439 28.54 -33.36 7.34
N ASP A 440 27.58 -34.29 7.34
CA ASP A 440 26.15 -34.00 7.18
C ASP A 440 25.59 -33.26 8.40
N ILE A 441 25.96 -33.69 9.62
CA ILE A 441 25.59 -33.01 10.87
C ILE A 441 26.18 -31.60 10.90
N LYS A 442 27.44 -31.45 10.52
CA LYS A 442 28.10 -30.13 10.43
C LYS A 442 27.38 -29.23 9.44
N SER A 443 27.10 -29.72 8.23
CA SER A 443 26.38 -28.98 7.18
C SER A 443 24.98 -28.55 7.63
N ALA A 444 24.19 -29.47 8.18
CA ALA A 444 22.85 -29.20 8.69
C ALA A 444 22.86 -28.20 9.87
N THR A 445 23.82 -28.33 10.79
CA THR A 445 23.98 -27.40 11.93
C THR A 445 24.35 -26.00 11.47
N VAL A 446 25.32 -25.86 10.57
CA VAL A 446 25.75 -24.56 10.02
C VAL A 446 24.60 -23.91 9.22
N ARG A 447 23.87 -24.70 8.43
CA ARG A 447 22.71 -24.22 7.66
C ARG A 447 21.62 -23.68 8.57
N LEU A 448 21.22 -24.42 9.60
CA LEU A 448 20.19 -23.99 10.55
C LEU A 448 20.66 -22.76 11.36
N ALA A 449 21.93 -22.70 11.75
CA ALA A 449 22.52 -21.53 12.41
C ALA A 449 22.50 -20.28 11.50
N SER A 450 22.82 -20.43 10.21
CA SER A 450 22.70 -19.36 9.21
C SER A 450 21.27 -18.83 9.14
N ILE A 451 20.29 -19.73 9.01
CA ILE A 451 18.86 -19.34 8.93
C ILE A 451 18.42 -18.56 10.17
N TYR A 452 18.89 -18.93 11.38
CA TYR A 452 18.60 -18.14 12.59
C TYR A 452 19.23 -16.75 12.59
N ASN A 453 20.43 -16.61 12.04
CA ASN A 453 21.07 -15.31 11.88
C ASN A 453 20.30 -14.44 10.87
N ASP A 454 19.87 -15.03 9.76
CA ASP A 454 19.06 -14.36 8.74
C ASP A 454 17.69 -13.95 9.29
N LEU A 455 17.02 -14.81 10.06
CA LEU A 455 15.77 -14.47 10.76
C LEU A 455 15.95 -13.31 11.75
N ALA A 456 17.06 -13.27 12.48
CA ALA A 456 17.36 -12.19 13.41
C ALA A 456 17.65 -10.87 12.66
N ALA A 457 18.41 -10.94 11.56
CA ALA A 457 18.68 -9.80 10.69
C ALA A 457 17.40 -9.27 10.04
N SER A 458 16.56 -10.14 9.47
CA SER A 458 15.26 -9.80 8.90
C SER A 458 14.33 -9.16 9.94
N LYS A 459 14.23 -9.70 11.16
CA LYS A 459 13.44 -9.08 12.24
C LYS A 459 13.93 -7.68 12.61
N LYS A 460 15.24 -7.45 12.61
CA LYS A 460 15.84 -6.12 12.82
C LYS A 460 15.47 -5.19 11.66
N ARG A 461 15.64 -5.63 10.41
CA ARG A 461 15.27 -4.86 9.20
C ARG A 461 13.79 -4.48 9.19
N ILE A 462 12.87 -5.37 9.57
CA ILE A 462 11.43 -5.05 9.68
C ILE A 462 11.18 -3.98 10.73
N LYS A 463 11.85 -4.07 11.89
CA LYS A 463 11.73 -3.06 12.95
C LYS A 463 12.27 -1.71 12.47
N ASP A 464 13.38 -1.72 11.75
CA ASP A 464 13.98 -0.51 11.16
C ASP A 464 13.09 0.06 10.04
N ALA A 465 12.50 -0.78 9.19
CA ALA A 465 11.57 -0.39 8.12
C ALA A 465 10.24 0.17 8.67
N ASN A 466 9.73 -0.37 9.77
CA ASN A 466 8.60 0.25 10.49
C ASN A 466 8.97 1.64 11.04
N ASN A 467 10.24 1.87 11.38
CA ASN A 467 10.73 3.20 11.68
C ASN A 467 10.97 4.06 10.42
N MET A 468 10.94 3.52 9.19
CA MET A 468 10.99 4.32 7.95
C MET A 468 9.63 4.94 7.60
N LEU A 469 8.53 4.40 8.12
CA LEU A 469 7.24 5.11 8.20
C LEU A 469 7.29 6.29 9.19
N ASN A 470 8.44 6.52 9.85
CA ASN A 470 8.63 7.72 10.66
C ASN A 470 8.56 8.94 9.72
N PRO A 471 7.64 9.87 10.01
CA PRO A 471 7.44 11.06 9.19
C PRO A 471 8.68 11.93 9.02
N VAL A 472 9.66 11.84 9.93
CA VAL A 472 10.94 12.56 9.82
C VAL A 472 11.76 12.10 8.61
N VAL A 473 11.68 10.82 8.22
CA VAL A 473 12.44 10.29 7.06
C VAL A 473 11.89 10.84 5.74
N HIS A 474 10.57 10.91 5.62
CA HIS A 474 9.91 11.39 4.41
C HIS A 474 9.55 12.88 4.46
N ALA A 475 10.02 13.64 5.45
CA ALA A 475 9.69 15.06 5.60
C ALA A 475 10.00 15.88 4.34
N LYS A 476 11.15 15.62 3.70
CA LYS A 476 11.55 16.28 2.44
C LYS A 476 10.61 15.90 1.29
N GLN A 477 10.21 14.65 1.18
CA GLN A 477 9.28 14.22 0.13
C GLN A 477 7.86 14.75 0.40
N ALA A 478 7.44 14.78 1.66
CA ALA A 478 6.16 15.34 2.08
C ALA A 478 6.07 16.85 1.80
N SER A 479 7.17 17.61 1.96
CA SER A 479 7.20 19.03 1.60
C SER A 479 7.09 19.26 0.10
N ILE A 480 7.60 18.35 -0.74
CA ILE A 480 7.43 18.36 -2.20
C ILE A 480 5.99 17.99 -2.59
N LEU A 481 5.43 16.95 -1.98
CA LEU A 481 4.09 16.45 -2.30
C LEU A 481 3.00 17.46 -1.93
N ARG A 482 3.13 18.15 -0.81
CA ARG A 482 2.09 19.05 -0.28
C ARG A 482 1.59 20.09 -1.30
N PRO A 483 2.44 20.96 -1.91
CA PRO A 483 1.97 21.95 -2.88
C PRO A 483 1.47 21.32 -4.19
N ILE A 484 2.03 20.18 -4.60
CA ILE A 484 1.57 19.47 -5.80
C ILE A 484 0.15 18.96 -5.60
N LEU A 485 -0.11 18.30 -4.47
CA LEU A 485 -1.39 17.66 -4.18
C LEU A 485 -2.49 18.68 -3.83
N SER A 486 -2.17 19.78 -3.17
CA SER A 486 -3.16 20.85 -2.91
C SER A 486 -3.69 21.44 -4.22
N SER A 487 -2.84 21.59 -5.23
CA SER A 487 -3.25 22.10 -6.55
C SER A 487 -4.23 21.18 -7.30
N ILE A 488 -4.31 19.89 -6.94
CA ILE A 488 -5.16 18.89 -7.63
C ILE A 488 -6.64 19.12 -7.35
N GLY A 489 -7.02 19.66 -6.18
CA GLY A 489 -8.42 19.83 -5.81
C GLY A 489 -9.23 20.62 -6.84
N THR A 490 -8.63 21.68 -7.41
CA THR A 490 -9.29 22.50 -8.45
C THR A 490 -9.55 21.71 -9.73
N GLU A 491 -8.58 20.91 -10.18
CA GLU A 491 -8.71 20.08 -11.38
C GLU A 491 -9.70 18.94 -11.17
N LEU A 492 -9.61 18.27 -10.02
CA LEU A 492 -10.51 17.20 -9.61
C LEU A 492 -11.96 17.68 -9.55
N SER A 493 -12.21 18.87 -8.97
CA SER A 493 -13.54 19.49 -8.93
C SER A 493 -14.10 19.72 -10.33
N ARG A 494 -13.29 20.30 -11.23
CA ARG A 494 -13.70 20.59 -12.61
C ARG A 494 -14.02 19.31 -13.36
N ALA A 495 -13.15 18.30 -13.28
CA ALA A 495 -13.32 17.03 -13.97
C ALA A 495 -14.53 16.25 -13.43
N PHE A 496 -14.72 16.23 -12.11
CA PHE A 496 -15.86 15.56 -11.49
C PHE A 496 -17.18 16.22 -11.91
N ASN A 497 -17.30 17.55 -11.83
CA ASN A 497 -18.54 18.25 -12.20
C ASN A 497 -18.87 18.12 -13.69
N ARG A 498 -17.86 17.93 -14.53
CA ARG A 498 -18.02 17.65 -15.97
C ARG A 498 -18.61 16.26 -16.22
N ILE A 499 -18.16 15.24 -15.48
CA ILE A 499 -18.57 13.84 -15.69
C ILE A 499 -19.86 13.51 -14.92
N ALA A 500 -19.98 14.02 -13.70
CA ALA A 500 -21.00 13.69 -12.71
C ALA A 500 -21.90 14.89 -12.38
N SER A 501 -22.32 15.64 -13.40
CA SER A 501 -23.08 16.90 -13.26
C SER A 501 -24.42 16.77 -12.51
N GLY A 502 -24.91 15.55 -12.31
CA GLY A 502 -26.12 15.27 -11.53
C GLY A 502 -25.92 15.25 -10.01
N TYR A 503 -24.68 15.28 -9.51
CA TYR A 503 -24.40 15.33 -8.08
C TYR A 503 -24.30 16.78 -7.58
N PRO A 504 -24.82 17.09 -6.38
CA PRO A 504 -24.80 18.44 -5.81
C PRO A 504 -23.43 18.78 -5.20
N VAL A 505 -22.37 18.62 -5.99
CA VAL A 505 -20.97 18.87 -5.59
C VAL A 505 -20.55 20.22 -6.13
N GLU A 506 -20.07 21.08 -5.23
CA GLU A 506 -19.51 22.39 -5.59
C GLU A 506 -17.99 22.29 -5.78
N ARG A 507 -17.31 21.65 -4.83
CA ARG A 507 -15.85 21.53 -4.82
C ARG A 507 -15.40 20.22 -4.15
N ILE A 508 -14.26 19.70 -4.58
CA ILE A 508 -13.55 18.58 -3.98
C ILE A 508 -12.16 19.07 -3.58
N ASP A 509 -11.89 19.06 -2.29
CA ASP A 509 -10.63 19.50 -1.69
C ASP A 509 -9.73 18.30 -1.41
N VAL A 510 -8.44 18.44 -1.72
CA VAL A 510 -7.39 17.47 -1.39
C VAL A 510 -6.48 18.09 -0.35
N VAL A 511 -6.45 17.51 0.85
CA VAL A 511 -5.70 18.02 1.99
C VAL A 511 -4.60 17.03 2.33
N PHE A 512 -3.34 17.47 2.20
CA PHE A 512 -2.18 16.64 2.53
C PHE A 512 -1.47 17.14 3.79
N ALA A 513 -1.02 16.18 4.61
CA ALA A 513 -0.22 16.39 5.81
C ALA A 513 -0.89 17.23 6.93
N GLU A 514 -2.22 17.16 7.08
CA GLU A 514 -2.96 17.92 8.11
C GLU A 514 -3.33 17.05 9.32
N SER A 515 -4.05 15.94 9.10
CA SER A 515 -4.45 14.98 10.14
C SER A 515 -3.27 14.14 10.67
N GLY A 516 -2.19 14.11 9.90
CA GLY A 516 -0.94 13.47 10.22
C GLY A 516 0.08 13.77 9.12
N PRO A 517 1.37 13.49 9.32
CA PRO A 517 2.47 13.97 8.48
C PRO A 517 2.49 13.44 7.04
N LEU A 518 1.79 12.34 6.77
CA LEU A 518 1.58 11.79 5.43
C LEU A 518 0.10 11.52 5.18
N SER A 519 -0.82 12.18 5.92
CA SER A 519 -2.25 11.96 5.71
C SER A 519 -2.68 12.57 4.38
N LEU A 520 -3.53 11.88 3.62
CA LEU A 520 -4.22 12.41 2.45
C LEU A 520 -5.73 12.32 2.67
N ASP A 521 -6.33 13.46 2.93
CA ASP A 521 -7.75 13.62 3.15
C ASP A 521 -8.42 14.20 1.90
N VAL A 522 -9.61 13.70 1.56
CA VAL A 522 -10.43 14.22 0.47
C VAL A 522 -11.76 14.67 1.07
N VAL A 523 -12.13 15.91 0.83
CA VAL A 523 -13.35 16.53 1.37
C VAL A 523 -14.21 17.04 0.23
N VAL A 524 -15.52 16.86 0.34
CA VAL A 524 -16.49 17.31 -0.66
C VAL A 524 -17.32 18.43 -0.06
N LEU A 525 -17.31 19.59 -0.72
CA LEU A 525 -18.23 20.68 -0.46
C LEU A 525 -19.47 20.51 -1.33
N LEU A 526 -20.63 20.42 -0.69
CA LEU A 526 -21.92 20.31 -1.38
C LEU A 526 -22.51 21.68 -1.67
N SER A 527 -23.37 21.77 -2.68
CA SER A 527 -24.03 23.02 -3.09
C SER A 527 -24.90 23.68 -2.01
N ASN A 528 -25.18 22.98 -0.90
CA ASN A 528 -25.89 23.51 0.26
C ASN A 528 -24.93 24.03 1.37
N GLY A 529 -23.63 24.11 1.09
CA GLY A 529 -22.59 24.58 2.01
C GLY A 529 -22.11 23.55 3.04
N ARG A 530 -22.61 22.30 3.01
CA ARG A 530 -22.15 21.25 3.93
C ARG A 530 -20.91 20.55 3.40
N ASN A 531 -19.97 20.24 4.30
CA ASN A 531 -18.83 19.38 3.99
C ASN A 531 -19.11 17.93 4.39
N CYS A 532 -18.64 16.99 3.58
CA CYS A 532 -18.65 15.57 3.92
C CYS A 532 -17.45 14.84 3.32
N PHE A 533 -17.25 13.60 3.76
CA PHE A 533 -16.28 12.71 3.14
C PHE A 533 -16.89 11.99 1.93
N PRO A 534 -16.14 11.74 0.84
CA PRO A 534 -16.62 11.01 -0.34
C PRO A 534 -17.32 9.68 0.01
N GLN A 535 -16.80 8.95 1.00
CA GLN A 535 -17.29 7.65 1.46
C GLN A 535 -18.71 7.72 2.04
N GLN A 536 -19.12 8.89 2.53
CA GLN A 536 -20.45 9.12 3.11
C GLN A 536 -21.51 9.47 2.06
N LEU A 537 -21.08 9.84 0.84
CA LEU A 537 -21.95 10.38 -0.20
C LEU A 537 -22.06 9.48 -1.42
N PHE A 538 -20.94 8.91 -1.87
CA PHE A 538 -20.83 8.27 -3.18
C PHE A 538 -20.95 6.75 -3.11
N SER A 539 -21.50 6.16 -4.17
CA SER A 539 -21.42 4.71 -4.42
C SER A 539 -20.02 4.30 -4.87
N GLU A 540 -19.75 3.00 -4.92
CA GLU A 540 -18.46 2.43 -5.33
C GLU A 540 -17.97 2.98 -6.68
N ALA A 541 -18.83 3.02 -7.70
CA ALA A 541 -18.47 3.55 -9.03
C ALA A 541 -18.00 5.01 -9.00
N TYR A 542 -18.58 5.87 -8.15
CA TYR A 542 -18.19 7.27 -8.03
C TYR A 542 -16.97 7.47 -7.12
N LYS A 543 -16.76 6.58 -6.14
CA LYS A 543 -15.49 6.52 -5.40
C LYS A 543 -14.33 6.18 -6.35
N ASP A 544 -14.53 5.18 -7.22
CA ASP A 544 -13.55 4.80 -8.23
C ASP A 544 -13.33 5.93 -9.26
N LEU A 545 -14.39 6.64 -9.66
CA LEU A 545 -14.25 7.83 -10.51
C LEU A 545 -13.36 8.90 -9.86
N ILE A 546 -13.55 9.20 -8.57
CA ILE A 546 -12.71 10.17 -7.86
C ILE A 546 -11.26 9.68 -7.81
N ALA A 547 -11.03 8.39 -7.54
CA ALA A 547 -9.69 7.81 -7.55
C ALA A 547 -9.03 7.90 -8.93
N LEU A 548 -9.76 7.57 -10.01
CA LEU A 548 -9.30 7.68 -11.39
C LEU A 548 -8.92 9.12 -11.73
N LEU A 549 -9.80 10.09 -11.46
CA LEU A 549 -9.56 11.51 -11.70
C LEU A 549 -8.38 12.05 -10.88
N PHE A 550 -8.24 11.58 -9.64
CA PHE A 550 -7.11 11.94 -8.79
C PHE A 550 -5.79 11.45 -9.40
N PHE A 551 -5.68 10.16 -9.75
CA PHE A 551 -4.44 9.61 -10.29
C PHE A 551 -4.09 10.14 -11.68
N THR A 552 -5.07 10.42 -12.53
CA THR A 552 -4.81 11.07 -13.83
C THR A 552 -4.33 12.51 -13.65
N SER A 553 -4.88 13.25 -12.68
CA SER A 553 -4.39 14.60 -12.33
C SER A 553 -2.96 14.55 -11.78
N VAL A 554 -2.63 13.58 -10.91
CA VAL A 554 -1.26 13.36 -10.44
C VAL A 554 -0.32 13.05 -11.62
N ALA A 555 -0.75 12.25 -12.58
CA ALA A 555 0.05 11.95 -13.78
C ALA A 555 0.33 13.22 -14.60
N LYS A 556 -0.66 14.12 -14.78
CA LYS A 556 -0.45 15.43 -15.43
C LYS A 556 0.58 16.26 -14.68
N LYS A 557 0.50 16.33 -13.34
CA LYS A 557 1.49 17.02 -12.50
C LYS A 557 2.90 16.43 -12.58
N ALA A 558 3.01 15.14 -12.83
CA ALA A 558 4.29 14.49 -13.12
C ALA A 558 4.81 14.85 -14.51
N ALA A 559 3.95 14.90 -15.53
CA ALA A 559 4.34 15.27 -16.89
C ALA A 559 4.78 16.74 -17.01
N GLU A 560 4.11 17.67 -16.30
CA GLU A 560 4.56 19.06 -16.14
C GLU A 560 6.00 19.16 -15.60
N ARG A 561 6.46 18.13 -14.87
CA ARG A 561 7.76 18.05 -14.21
C ARG A 561 8.75 17.11 -14.90
N GLY A 562 8.44 16.62 -16.10
CA GLY A 562 9.38 15.87 -16.93
C GLY A 562 9.08 14.38 -17.10
N GLN A 563 8.01 13.85 -16.51
CA GLN A 563 7.54 12.49 -16.80
C GLN A 563 7.08 12.40 -18.26
N ALA A 564 7.48 11.35 -18.97
CA ALA A 564 7.01 11.05 -20.31
C ALA A 564 5.49 10.88 -20.35
N ARG A 565 4.85 11.44 -21.37
CA ARG A 565 3.38 11.42 -21.58
C ARG A 565 2.90 10.06 -22.09
N ILE A 566 3.07 9.05 -21.27
CA ILE A 566 2.58 7.68 -21.47
C ILE A 566 1.74 7.30 -20.27
N LEU A 567 0.50 6.84 -20.51
CA LEU A 567 -0.41 6.40 -19.46
C LEU A 567 -0.99 5.03 -19.80
N ILE A 568 -0.81 4.07 -18.89
CA ILE A 568 -1.34 2.72 -19.03
C ILE A 568 -2.51 2.54 -18.05
N LEU A 569 -3.68 2.21 -18.59
CA LEU A 569 -4.89 1.90 -17.83
C LEU A 569 -5.11 0.38 -17.85
N ASP A 570 -4.64 -0.32 -16.80
CA ASP A 570 -4.73 -1.77 -16.72
C ASP A 570 -6.03 -2.23 -16.07
N ASP A 571 -7.05 -2.50 -16.90
CA ASP A 571 -8.34 -3.06 -16.48
C ASP A 571 -8.98 -2.24 -15.33
N VAL A 572 -8.82 -0.91 -15.34
CA VAL A 572 -9.22 -0.01 -14.24
C VAL A 572 -10.70 0.39 -14.24
N LEU A 573 -11.41 0.15 -15.35
CA LEU A 573 -12.78 0.63 -15.56
C LEU A 573 -13.87 -0.43 -15.33
N GLN A 574 -13.52 -1.58 -14.74
CA GLN A 574 -14.44 -2.72 -14.63
C GLN A 574 -15.57 -2.51 -13.63
N SER A 575 -15.30 -1.82 -12.53
CA SER A 575 -16.25 -1.55 -11.42
C SER A 575 -17.16 -0.35 -11.68
N VAL A 576 -16.93 0.37 -12.78
CA VAL A 576 -17.66 1.58 -13.15
C VAL A 576 -18.77 1.23 -14.14
N ASP A 577 -19.92 1.89 -14.06
CA ASP A 577 -21.01 1.69 -15.03
C ASP A 577 -20.64 2.20 -16.43
N SER A 578 -21.41 1.81 -17.46
CA SER A 578 -21.11 2.16 -18.85
C SER A 578 -21.15 3.67 -19.13
N THR A 579 -22.02 4.41 -18.43
CA THR A 579 -22.20 5.85 -18.62
C THR A 579 -20.97 6.60 -18.09
N VAL A 580 -20.55 6.27 -16.87
CA VAL A 580 -19.38 6.88 -16.25
C VAL A 580 -18.10 6.46 -16.97
N ARG A 581 -17.99 5.20 -17.43
CA ARG A 581 -16.88 4.75 -18.29
C ARG A 581 -16.72 5.58 -19.55
N HIS A 582 -17.81 5.79 -20.27
CA HIS A 582 -17.82 6.60 -21.48
C HIS A 582 -17.41 8.04 -21.17
N ALA A 583 -18.04 8.68 -20.18
CA ALA A 583 -17.76 10.06 -19.81
C ALA A 583 -16.31 10.28 -19.34
N PHE A 584 -15.77 9.34 -18.54
CA PHE A 584 -14.37 9.36 -18.13
C PHE A 584 -13.42 9.22 -19.31
N MET A 585 -13.65 8.27 -20.22
CA MET A 585 -12.77 8.12 -21.40
C MET A 585 -12.86 9.30 -22.37
N THR A 586 -14.04 9.91 -22.54
CA THR A 586 -14.18 11.18 -23.27
C THR A 586 -13.31 12.27 -22.62
N TYR A 587 -13.38 12.43 -21.29
CA TYR A 587 -12.51 13.36 -20.57
C TYR A 587 -11.02 13.06 -20.78
N VAL A 588 -10.61 11.79 -20.69
CA VAL A 588 -9.21 11.39 -20.92
C VAL A 588 -8.75 11.72 -22.34
N LEU A 589 -9.55 11.40 -23.37
CA LEU A 589 -9.17 11.66 -24.76
C LEU A 589 -9.02 13.15 -25.08
N GLU A 590 -9.73 14.02 -24.38
CA GLU A 590 -9.59 15.47 -24.55
C GLU A 590 -8.41 16.05 -23.77
N GLU A 591 -8.27 15.69 -22.49
CA GLU A 591 -7.24 16.24 -21.60
C GLU A 591 -5.85 15.63 -21.81
N PHE A 592 -5.78 14.45 -22.42
CA PHE A 592 -4.57 13.68 -22.68
C PHE A 592 -4.39 13.42 -24.19
N SER A 593 -4.87 14.34 -25.04
CA SER A 593 -4.85 14.22 -26.51
C SER A 593 -3.44 14.08 -27.10
N ASP A 594 -2.41 14.58 -26.41
CA ASP A 594 -1.01 14.49 -26.79
C ASP A 594 -0.25 13.33 -26.11
N TRP A 595 -0.95 12.51 -25.31
CA TRP A 595 -0.38 11.37 -24.60
C TRP A 595 -0.51 10.08 -25.41
N GLN A 596 0.42 9.15 -25.21
CA GLN A 596 0.20 7.78 -25.62
C GLN A 596 -0.56 7.02 -24.52
N LEU A 597 -1.74 6.53 -24.88
CA LEU A 597 -2.64 5.79 -24.02
C LEU A 597 -2.56 4.30 -24.34
N ILE A 598 -2.29 3.46 -23.35
CA ILE A 598 -2.36 2.00 -23.49
C ILE A 598 -3.45 1.49 -22.56
N VAL A 599 -4.52 0.94 -23.11
CA VAL A 599 -5.70 0.53 -22.34
C VAL A 599 -5.90 -0.97 -22.46
N THR A 600 -5.95 -1.69 -21.36
CA THR A 600 -6.33 -3.12 -21.36
C THR A 600 -7.80 -3.28 -21.05
N VAL A 601 -8.46 -4.17 -21.78
CA VAL A 601 -9.90 -4.46 -21.63
C VAL A 601 -10.18 -5.95 -21.87
N HIS A 602 -11.18 -6.48 -21.17
CA HIS A 602 -11.63 -7.87 -21.33
C HIS A 602 -13.05 -7.99 -21.90
N ASP A 603 -13.85 -6.93 -21.84
CA ASP A 603 -15.20 -6.91 -22.39
C ASP A 603 -15.20 -6.48 -23.87
N ARG A 604 -15.88 -7.25 -24.71
CA ARG A 604 -15.93 -7.02 -26.17
C ARG A 604 -16.73 -5.77 -26.52
N LEU A 605 -17.86 -5.55 -25.83
CA LEU A 605 -18.71 -4.40 -26.08
C LEU A 605 -17.97 -3.11 -25.74
N TRP A 606 -17.34 -3.06 -24.57
CA TRP A 606 -16.53 -1.94 -24.13
C TRP A 606 -15.34 -1.67 -25.04
N ARG A 607 -14.64 -2.71 -25.54
CA ARG A 607 -13.59 -2.55 -26.55
C ARG A 607 -14.10 -1.81 -27.79
N ASP A 608 -15.25 -2.21 -28.31
CA ASP A 608 -15.81 -1.62 -29.52
C ASP A 608 -16.26 -0.17 -29.28
N GLN A 609 -16.90 0.10 -28.13
CA GLN A 609 -17.24 1.46 -27.69
C GLN A 609 -15.99 2.35 -27.53
N LEU A 610 -14.91 1.79 -26.98
CA LEU A 610 -13.66 2.50 -26.80
C LEU A 610 -13.02 2.83 -28.15
N ARG A 611 -13.02 1.91 -29.12
CA ARG A 611 -12.55 2.21 -30.48
C ARG A 611 -13.35 3.36 -31.10
N ASP A 612 -14.68 3.30 -31.00
CA ASP A 612 -15.55 4.33 -31.56
C ASP A 612 -15.31 5.70 -30.90
N LEU A 613 -14.97 5.73 -29.60
CA LEU A 613 -14.54 6.95 -28.88
C LEU A 613 -13.22 7.51 -29.43
N PHE A 614 -12.18 6.68 -29.57
CA PHE A 614 -10.90 7.14 -30.13
C PHE A 614 -11.08 7.70 -31.56
N ASP A 615 -11.87 7.01 -32.39
CA ASP A 615 -12.19 7.47 -33.74
C ASP A 615 -12.95 8.81 -33.74
N ALA A 616 -13.86 9.02 -32.79
CA ALA A 616 -14.63 10.26 -32.65
C ALA A 616 -13.78 11.46 -32.21
N HIS A 617 -12.68 11.22 -31.49
CA HIS A 617 -11.74 12.24 -31.01
C HIS A 617 -10.51 12.40 -31.92
N ASP A 618 -10.49 11.79 -33.11
CA ASP A 618 -9.36 11.79 -34.05
C ASP A 618 -8.03 11.36 -33.41
N HIS A 619 -8.12 10.44 -32.44
CA HIS A 619 -6.96 9.94 -31.71
C HIS A 619 -6.51 8.60 -32.31
N ASP A 620 -5.29 8.57 -32.86
CA ASP A 620 -4.75 7.37 -33.48
C ASP A 620 -4.72 6.18 -32.52
N LEU A 621 -5.30 5.06 -32.97
CA LEU A 621 -5.49 3.87 -32.17
C LEU A 621 -5.11 2.58 -32.89
N LEU A 622 -4.34 1.74 -32.21
CA LEU A 622 -4.04 0.36 -32.59
C LEU A 622 -4.84 -0.62 -31.71
N GLY A 623 -5.52 -1.59 -32.33
CA GLY A 623 -6.19 -2.67 -31.62
C GLY A 623 -5.34 -3.94 -31.64
N LEU A 624 -4.94 -4.43 -30.46
CA LEU A 624 -4.28 -5.71 -30.27
C LEU A 624 -5.24 -6.67 -29.56
N GLU A 625 -5.20 -7.95 -29.92
CA GLU A 625 -5.92 -9.00 -29.20
C GLU A 625 -4.99 -10.13 -28.79
N VAL A 626 -5.10 -10.50 -27.52
CA VAL A 626 -4.48 -11.68 -26.96
C VAL A 626 -5.54 -12.77 -26.95
N ARG A 627 -5.40 -13.75 -27.86
CA ARG A 627 -6.43 -14.79 -28.05
C ARG A 627 -6.38 -15.87 -27.00
N ASN A 628 -5.18 -16.36 -26.75
CA ASN A 628 -4.94 -17.49 -25.90
C ASN A 628 -3.61 -17.33 -25.17
N TRP A 629 -3.44 -18.13 -24.14
CA TRP A 629 -2.19 -18.28 -23.44
C TRP A 629 -1.86 -19.76 -23.33
N GLU A 630 -0.66 -20.13 -23.72
CA GLU A 630 -0.15 -21.49 -23.58
C GLU A 630 1.05 -21.48 -22.63
N PHE A 631 1.13 -22.50 -21.77
CA PHE A 631 2.16 -22.57 -20.74
C PHE A 631 3.58 -22.50 -21.32
N GLU A 632 3.84 -23.19 -22.44
CA GLU A 632 5.16 -23.34 -23.06
C GLU A 632 5.59 -22.18 -23.98
N THR A 633 4.62 -21.49 -24.60
CA THR A 633 4.90 -20.45 -25.61
C THR A 633 4.49 -19.04 -25.16
N GLY A 634 3.58 -18.95 -24.21
CA GLY A 634 3.06 -17.70 -23.66
C GLY A 634 1.84 -17.13 -24.41
N PRO A 635 1.61 -15.81 -24.32
CA PRO A 635 0.44 -15.17 -24.94
C PRO A 635 0.54 -15.18 -26.47
N VAL A 636 -0.53 -15.63 -27.11
CA VAL A 636 -0.67 -15.64 -28.57
C VAL A 636 -1.42 -14.38 -29.00
N LEU A 637 -0.69 -13.45 -29.60
CA LEU A 637 -1.24 -12.23 -30.17
C LEU A 637 -1.80 -12.51 -31.55
N ASP A 638 -2.92 -11.87 -31.87
CA ASP A 638 -3.41 -11.90 -33.22
C ASP A 638 -2.45 -11.19 -34.17
N PRO A 639 -2.18 -11.77 -35.36
CA PRO A 639 -1.59 -11.00 -36.45
C PRO A 639 -2.45 -9.74 -36.68
N PRO A 640 -1.84 -8.58 -37.02
CA PRO A 640 -2.55 -7.32 -37.28
C PRO A 640 -3.61 -7.32 -38.42
N ALA A 641 -4.11 -8.48 -38.86
CA ALA A 641 -4.92 -8.63 -40.06
C ALA A 641 -5.93 -9.79 -40.01
N VAL A 642 -6.28 -10.36 -38.85
CA VAL A 642 -7.37 -11.35 -38.85
C VAL A 642 -8.71 -10.62 -38.94
N ASP A 643 -9.37 -10.78 -40.09
CA ASP A 643 -10.70 -10.24 -40.30
C ASP A 643 -11.72 -10.95 -39.38
N ARG A 644 -11.94 -10.41 -38.18
CA ARG A 644 -12.86 -10.97 -37.18
C ARG A 644 -14.31 -11.12 -37.65
N VAL A 645 -14.72 -10.28 -38.59
CA VAL A 645 -16.10 -10.31 -39.12
C VAL A 645 -16.28 -11.54 -40.01
N THR A 646 -15.24 -11.96 -40.73
CA THR A 646 -15.33 -13.12 -41.64
C THR A 646 -14.69 -14.39 -41.08
N LYS A 647 -13.89 -14.29 -40.00
CA LYS A 647 -13.11 -15.37 -39.40
C LYS A 647 -13.93 -16.63 -39.12
N ASP A 648 -15.06 -16.50 -38.43
CA ASP A 648 -15.85 -17.67 -38.02
C ASP A 648 -16.41 -18.42 -39.25
N LEU A 649 -16.82 -17.67 -40.27
CA LEU A 649 -17.26 -18.25 -41.53
C LEU A 649 -16.09 -18.89 -42.29
N GLN A 650 -14.94 -18.24 -42.35
CA GLN A 650 -13.72 -18.79 -42.97
C GLN A 650 -13.25 -20.09 -42.29
N LEU A 651 -13.34 -20.16 -40.96
CA LEU A 651 -13.05 -21.38 -40.22
C LEU A 651 -14.05 -22.50 -40.55
N LEU A 652 -15.35 -22.19 -40.56
CA LEU A 652 -16.38 -23.14 -40.94
C LEU A 652 -16.26 -23.63 -42.39
N LEU A 653 -15.71 -22.83 -43.31
CA LEU A 653 -15.46 -23.27 -44.68
C LEU A 653 -14.44 -24.41 -44.78
N THR A 654 -13.51 -24.53 -43.82
CA THR A 654 -12.50 -25.60 -43.81
C THR A 654 -13.08 -26.98 -43.48
N ALA A 655 -13.90 -27.08 -42.41
CA ALA A 655 -14.39 -28.36 -41.90
C ALA A 655 -15.84 -28.36 -41.38
N GLY A 656 -16.57 -27.26 -41.49
CA GLY A 656 -17.92 -27.11 -40.94
C GLY A 656 -19.01 -27.85 -41.72
N GLU A 657 -20.09 -28.18 -41.01
CA GLU A 657 -21.31 -28.75 -41.61
C GLU A 657 -22.06 -27.71 -42.48
N PRO A 658 -22.72 -28.11 -43.59
CA PRO A 658 -23.36 -27.18 -44.53
C PRO A 658 -24.35 -26.22 -43.87
N ARG A 659 -25.12 -26.69 -42.88
CA ARG A 659 -26.08 -25.86 -42.14
C ARG A 659 -25.39 -24.78 -41.32
N SER A 660 -24.31 -25.12 -40.62
CA SER A 660 -23.54 -24.17 -39.82
C SER A 660 -22.90 -23.10 -40.70
N ILE A 661 -22.36 -23.51 -41.86
CA ILE A 661 -21.80 -22.57 -42.85
C ILE A 661 -22.88 -21.59 -43.32
N ALA A 662 -24.06 -22.08 -43.74
CA ALA A 662 -25.13 -21.23 -44.24
C ALA A 662 -25.74 -20.32 -43.17
N ALA A 663 -25.89 -20.81 -41.93
CA ALA A 663 -26.40 -20.03 -40.81
C ALA A 663 -25.47 -18.86 -40.46
N VAL A 664 -24.17 -19.11 -40.31
CA VAL A 664 -23.18 -18.06 -40.01
C VAL A 664 -23.03 -17.10 -41.20
N ALA A 665 -23.09 -17.60 -42.44
CA ALA A 665 -23.10 -16.73 -43.63
C ALA A 665 -24.34 -15.80 -43.67
N GLY A 666 -25.52 -16.29 -43.29
CA GLY A 666 -26.74 -15.48 -43.21
C GLY A 666 -26.66 -14.40 -42.14
N GLN A 667 -26.18 -14.75 -40.93
CA GLN A 667 -25.95 -13.80 -39.84
C GLN A 667 -24.92 -12.72 -40.25
N LEU A 668 -23.83 -13.15 -40.89
CA LEU A 668 -22.82 -12.24 -41.40
C LEU A 668 -23.39 -11.29 -42.46
N LEU A 669 -24.23 -11.80 -43.36
CA LEU A 669 -24.88 -10.99 -44.39
C LEU A 669 -25.81 -9.94 -43.78
N GLU A 670 -26.62 -10.31 -42.79
CA GLU A 670 -27.52 -9.37 -42.09
C GLU A 670 -26.70 -8.27 -41.37
N PHE A 671 -25.68 -8.67 -40.62
CA PHE A 671 -24.76 -7.76 -39.96
C PHE A 671 -24.06 -6.82 -40.97
N ALA A 672 -23.57 -7.37 -42.08
CA ALA A 672 -22.93 -6.58 -43.13
C ALA A 672 -23.89 -5.55 -43.73
N CYS A 673 -25.13 -5.96 -44.03
CA CYS A 673 -26.14 -5.05 -44.56
C CYS A 673 -26.44 -3.90 -43.60
N ASP A 674 -26.57 -4.18 -42.30
CA ASP A 674 -26.79 -3.16 -41.26
C ASP A 674 -25.61 -2.18 -41.17
N ARG A 675 -24.38 -2.67 -41.23
CA ARG A 675 -23.19 -1.81 -41.21
C ARG A 675 -23.04 -0.98 -42.47
N ILE A 676 -23.36 -1.54 -43.64
CA ILE A 676 -23.33 -0.82 -44.92
C ILE A 676 -24.38 0.31 -44.91
N THR A 677 -25.59 0.05 -44.43
CA THR A 677 -26.65 1.07 -44.40
C THR A 677 -26.28 2.24 -43.50
N LEU A 678 -25.68 1.97 -42.34
CA LEU A 678 -25.18 3.00 -41.42
C LEU A 678 -24.00 3.77 -42.02
N SER A 679 -22.96 3.08 -42.50
CA SER A 679 -21.72 3.70 -43.02
C SER A 679 -21.94 4.53 -44.28
N MET A 680 -22.83 4.09 -45.17
CA MET A 680 -23.17 4.79 -46.41
C MET A 680 -24.36 5.75 -46.26
N ARG A 681 -24.99 5.80 -45.09
CA ARG A 681 -26.17 6.62 -44.79
C ARG A 681 -27.33 6.36 -45.76
N LEU A 682 -27.66 5.08 -45.96
CA LEU A 682 -28.75 4.66 -46.83
C LEU A 682 -30.11 4.94 -46.17
N ASN A 683 -31.11 5.29 -46.97
CA ASN A 683 -32.43 5.65 -46.46
C ASN A 683 -33.29 4.39 -46.23
N ILE A 684 -33.70 4.14 -45.00
CA ILE A 684 -34.55 3.01 -44.60
C ILE A 684 -35.67 3.52 -43.69
N PRO A 685 -36.93 3.07 -43.86
CA PRO A 685 -38.02 3.41 -42.96
C PRO A 685 -37.71 3.00 -41.51
N ARG A 686 -37.99 3.90 -40.55
CA ARG A 686 -37.68 3.66 -39.14
C ARG A 686 -38.46 2.47 -38.57
N GLN A 687 -37.76 1.51 -37.96
CA GLN A 687 -38.33 0.37 -37.23
C GLN A 687 -37.58 0.13 -35.91
N GLU A 688 -38.17 -0.65 -34.99
CA GLU A 688 -37.52 -1.04 -33.73
C GLU A 688 -36.39 -2.06 -33.92
N LYS A 689 -36.54 -2.97 -34.87
CA LYS A 689 -35.52 -3.95 -35.27
C LYS A 689 -35.56 -4.11 -36.78
N TYR A 690 -34.39 -4.09 -37.40
CA TYR A 690 -34.25 -4.36 -38.83
C TYR A 690 -33.87 -5.81 -39.03
N THR A 691 -34.50 -6.45 -40.01
CA THR A 691 -34.11 -7.79 -40.47
C THR A 691 -33.41 -7.71 -41.82
N LEU A 692 -32.77 -8.79 -42.25
CA LEU A 692 -32.21 -8.87 -43.59
C LEU A 692 -33.25 -8.56 -44.68
N GLY A 693 -34.54 -8.87 -44.45
CA GLY A 693 -35.63 -8.54 -45.38
C GLY A 693 -35.80 -7.04 -45.61
N ASP A 694 -35.57 -6.23 -44.58
CA ASP A 694 -35.66 -4.76 -44.63
C ASP A 694 -34.38 -4.14 -45.21
N LEU A 695 -33.21 -4.68 -44.82
CA LEU A 695 -31.91 -4.13 -45.15
C LEU A 695 -31.46 -4.49 -46.58
N TRP A 696 -31.65 -5.75 -47.01
CA TRP A 696 -31.12 -6.27 -48.27
C TRP A 696 -31.60 -5.52 -49.52
N PRO A 697 -32.88 -5.14 -49.69
CA PRO A 697 -33.34 -4.44 -50.89
C PRO A 697 -32.61 -3.11 -51.12
N VAL A 698 -32.38 -2.35 -50.05
CA VAL A 698 -31.72 -1.04 -50.10
C VAL A 698 -30.23 -1.20 -50.41
N VAL A 699 -29.56 -2.14 -49.73
CA VAL A 699 -28.14 -2.46 -49.98
C VAL A 699 -27.93 -2.97 -51.41
N ARG A 700 -28.79 -3.89 -51.86
CA ARG A 700 -28.75 -4.42 -53.24
C ARG A 700 -28.89 -3.30 -54.26
N SER A 701 -29.87 -2.41 -54.11
CA SER A 701 -30.07 -1.29 -55.03
C SER A 701 -28.84 -0.38 -55.08
N CYS A 702 -28.27 -0.06 -53.93
CA CYS A 702 -27.08 0.79 -53.82
C CYS A 702 -25.83 0.18 -54.49
N LEU A 703 -25.60 -1.13 -54.32
CA LEU A 703 -24.35 -1.77 -54.70
C LEU A 703 -24.38 -2.52 -56.04
N SER A 704 -25.55 -2.66 -56.68
CA SER A 704 -25.70 -3.46 -57.92
C SER A 704 -24.85 -2.94 -59.08
N ASP A 705 -24.63 -1.62 -59.16
CA ASP A 705 -23.89 -0.93 -60.23
C ASP A 705 -22.45 -0.56 -59.82
N THR A 706 -21.92 -1.21 -58.77
CA THR A 706 -20.55 -0.98 -58.25
C THR A 706 -19.65 -2.20 -58.49
N ALA A 707 -18.38 -2.14 -58.08
CA ALA A 707 -17.47 -3.28 -58.07
C ALA A 707 -18.01 -4.48 -57.26
N ALA A 708 -18.92 -4.26 -56.30
CA ALA A 708 -19.59 -5.33 -55.56
C ALA A 708 -20.75 -6.01 -56.32
N GLY A 709 -21.11 -5.55 -57.52
CA GLY A 709 -22.31 -5.98 -58.25
C GLY A 709 -22.38 -7.49 -58.53
N ASP A 710 -21.24 -8.12 -58.82
CA ASP A 710 -21.16 -9.59 -59.00
C ASP A 710 -21.42 -10.36 -57.70
N ALA A 711 -20.88 -9.88 -56.58
CA ALA A 711 -21.14 -10.47 -55.27
C ALA A 711 -22.63 -10.31 -54.90
N ILE A 712 -23.23 -9.14 -55.17
CA ILE A 712 -24.67 -8.90 -54.97
C ILE A 712 -25.53 -9.87 -55.79
N ARG A 713 -25.20 -10.10 -57.07
CA ARG A 713 -25.91 -11.07 -57.93
C ARG A 713 -25.84 -12.49 -57.37
N ARG A 714 -24.65 -12.93 -56.94
CA ARG A 714 -24.45 -14.25 -56.31
C ARG A 714 -25.18 -14.37 -54.99
N VAL A 715 -25.16 -13.36 -54.11
CA VAL A 715 -25.94 -13.41 -52.87
C VAL A 715 -27.44 -13.44 -53.18
N ALA A 716 -27.91 -12.70 -54.19
CA ALA A 716 -29.30 -12.68 -54.60
C ALA A 716 -29.82 -14.01 -55.15
N SER A 717 -28.97 -14.82 -55.81
CA SER A 717 -29.37 -16.13 -56.34
C SER A 717 -29.63 -17.16 -55.23
N HIS A 718 -29.08 -16.98 -54.03
CA HIS A 718 -29.25 -17.89 -52.90
C HIS A 718 -30.39 -17.44 -51.96
N LYS A 719 -31.58 -17.13 -52.51
CA LYS A 719 -32.70 -16.53 -51.74
C LYS A 719 -33.07 -17.30 -50.47
N LEU A 720 -33.05 -18.63 -50.53
CA LEU A 720 -33.41 -19.53 -49.44
C LEU A 720 -32.38 -19.51 -48.30
N LEU A 721 -31.09 -19.42 -48.62
CA LEU A 721 -30.02 -19.54 -47.62
C LEU A 721 -29.83 -18.28 -46.77
N ARG A 722 -30.29 -17.13 -47.28
CA ARG A 722 -30.28 -15.84 -46.59
C ARG A 722 -31.08 -15.85 -45.28
N ASN A 723 -32.12 -16.68 -45.18
CA ASN A 723 -33.10 -16.66 -44.08
C ASN A 723 -33.10 -17.96 -43.25
N LEU A 724 -32.06 -18.80 -43.35
CA LEU A 724 -31.99 -20.10 -42.69
C LEU A 724 -31.91 -20.04 -41.14
N THR A 725 -31.80 -18.85 -40.56
CA THR A 725 -31.37 -18.65 -39.17
C THR A 725 -32.48 -18.67 -38.11
N VAL A 726 -33.75 -18.84 -38.47
CA VAL A 726 -34.85 -18.65 -37.49
C VAL A 726 -35.92 -19.75 -37.46
N HIS A 727 -36.09 -20.57 -38.51
CA HIS A 727 -37.10 -21.64 -38.51
C HIS A 727 -36.55 -22.95 -39.08
N PRO A 728 -36.91 -24.11 -38.49
CA PRO A 728 -36.59 -25.41 -39.06
C PRO A 728 -37.38 -25.59 -40.37
N ASP A 729 -36.84 -25.10 -41.48
CA ASP A 729 -37.35 -25.39 -42.81
C ASP A 729 -36.96 -26.85 -43.15
N PRO A 730 -37.92 -27.75 -43.42
CA PRO A 730 -37.64 -29.13 -43.84
C PRO A 730 -36.68 -29.23 -45.03
N ARG A 731 -36.60 -28.19 -45.87
CA ARG A 731 -35.68 -28.14 -47.03
C ARG A 731 -34.22 -27.84 -46.64
N SER A 732 -33.95 -27.41 -45.41
CA SER A 732 -32.60 -27.29 -44.86
C SER A 732 -31.90 -28.64 -44.62
N TRP A 733 -32.65 -29.74 -44.75
CA TRP A 733 -32.17 -31.12 -44.57
C TRP A 733 -31.40 -31.63 -45.79
N ASP A 734 -31.68 -31.09 -46.98
CA ASP A 734 -31.02 -31.47 -48.24
C ASP A 734 -29.96 -30.45 -48.69
N LEU A 735 -29.49 -29.57 -47.79
CA LEU A 735 -28.51 -28.55 -48.13
C LEU A 735 -27.14 -29.16 -48.43
N THR A 736 -26.69 -29.04 -49.69
CA THR A 736 -25.38 -29.54 -50.07
C THR A 736 -24.25 -28.66 -49.55
N ARG A 737 -23.07 -29.26 -49.32
CA ARG A 737 -21.86 -28.51 -48.95
C ARG A 737 -21.44 -27.52 -50.05
N VAL A 738 -21.74 -27.82 -51.31
CA VAL A 738 -21.43 -26.94 -52.46
C VAL A 738 -22.27 -25.66 -52.38
N ASP A 739 -23.58 -25.78 -52.16
CA ASP A 739 -24.48 -24.62 -52.07
C ASP A 739 -24.15 -23.74 -50.86
N ALA A 740 -23.89 -24.35 -49.71
CA ALA A 740 -23.50 -23.63 -48.50
C ALA A 740 -22.18 -22.85 -48.69
N ARG A 741 -21.18 -23.47 -49.31
CA ARG A 741 -19.89 -22.82 -49.63
C ARG A 741 -20.05 -21.71 -50.67
N SER A 742 -20.85 -21.94 -51.71
CA SER A 742 -21.15 -20.95 -52.75
C SER A 742 -21.77 -19.69 -52.15
N PHE A 743 -22.77 -19.85 -51.28
CA PHE A 743 -23.40 -18.73 -50.59
C PHE A 743 -22.43 -18.02 -49.64
N ALA A 744 -21.70 -18.77 -48.80
CA ALA A 744 -20.71 -18.20 -47.88
C ALA A 744 -19.64 -17.39 -48.61
N ASN A 745 -19.08 -17.90 -49.71
CA ASN A 745 -18.09 -17.18 -50.51
C ASN A 745 -18.68 -15.91 -51.14
N ALA A 746 -19.93 -15.94 -51.59
CA ALA A 746 -20.60 -14.75 -52.11
C ALA A 746 -20.76 -13.65 -51.03
N VAL A 747 -21.05 -14.04 -49.79
CA VAL A 747 -21.12 -13.12 -48.65
C VAL A 747 -19.72 -12.57 -48.30
N LEU A 748 -18.70 -13.43 -48.27
CA LEU A 748 -17.31 -13.01 -48.02
C LEU A 748 -16.83 -11.99 -49.06
N ASP A 749 -17.11 -12.24 -50.34
CA ASP A 749 -16.74 -11.32 -51.42
C ASP A 749 -17.46 -9.97 -51.27
N LEU A 750 -18.75 -9.98 -50.92
CA LEU A 750 -19.50 -8.74 -50.65
C LEU A 750 -18.85 -7.94 -49.50
N VAL A 751 -18.48 -8.61 -48.41
CA VAL A 751 -17.79 -7.97 -47.27
C VAL A 751 -16.43 -7.41 -47.72
N GLY A 752 -15.67 -8.16 -48.52
CA GLY A 752 -14.38 -7.73 -49.06
C GLY A 752 -14.44 -6.46 -49.92
N HIS A 753 -15.54 -6.26 -50.66
CA HIS A 753 -15.76 -5.04 -51.44
C HIS A 753 -16.24 -3.84 -50.60
N THR A 754 -16.84 -4.09 -49.44
CA THR A 754 -17.55 -3.06 -48.65
C THR A 754 -16.87 -2.71 -47.34
N ARG A 755 -15.80 -3.43 -46.97
CA ARG A 755 -15.05 -3.20 -45.74
C ARG A 755 -13.55 -3.41 -45.92
N CYS A 756 -12.78 -2.48 -45.37
CA CYS A 756 -11.34 -2.60 -45.20
C CYS A 756 -11.00 -3.17 -43.82
N ASN A 757 -10.07 -4.12 -43.76
CA ASN A 757 -9.62 -4.73 -42.49
C ASN A 757 -8.99 -3.71 -41.54
N SER A 758 -8.34 -2.66 -42.07
CA SER A 758 -7.68 -1.63 -41.26
C SER A 758 -8.55 -0.40 -40.98
N CYS A 759 -9.41 0.00 -41.92
CA CYS A 759 -10.18 1.25 -41.82
C CYS A 759 -11.68 1.05 -41.51
N GLY A 760 -12.17 -0.19 -41.47
CA GLY A 760 -13.59 -0.49 -41.26
C GLY A 760 -14.44 -0.42 -42.52
N TRP A 761 -15.75 -0.26 -42.34
CA TRP A 761 -16.75 -0.23 -43.42
C TRP A 761 -16.62 1.02 -44.29
N LEU A 762 -16.86 0.87 -45.59
CA LEU A 762 -16.71 1.97 -46.52
C LEU A 762 -17.71 3.10 -46.26
N PRO A 763 -17.25 4.36 -46.19
CA PRO A 763 -18.15 5.50 -46.12
C PRO A 763 -18.87 5.71 -47.45
N LYS A 764 -19.84 6.62 -47.48
CA LYS A 764 -20.61 6.98 -48.69
C LYS A 764 -19.76 7.37 -49.91
N SER A 765 -18.51 7.81 -49.72
CA SER A 765 -17.58 8.09 -50.82
C SER A 765 -17.14 6.85 -51.60
N GLY A 766 -17.36 5.65 -51.06
CA GLY A 766 -16.99 4.38 -51.69
C GLY A 766 -15.50 4.06 -51.64
N VAL A 767 -14.70 4.81 -50.87
CA VAL A 767 -13.24 4.62 -50.76
C VAL A 767 -12.83 4.65 -49.29
N CYS A 768 -12.00 3.70 -48.85
CA CYS A 768 -11.50 3.66 -47.48
C CYS A 768 -10.35 4.66 -47.25
N LYS A 769 -10.08 5.04 -45.99
CA LYS A 769 -9.02 6.01 -45.64
C LYS A 769 -7.63 5.62 -46.17
N CYS A 770 -7.31 4.32 -46.25
CA CYS A 770 -6.03 3.83 -46.77
C CYS A 770 -6.02 3.55 -48.29
N GLY A 771 -7.14 3.73 -48.99
CA GLY A 771 -7.26 3.47 -50.43
C GLY A 771 -7.22 1.99 -50.86
N ALA A 772 -7.04 1.05 -49.94
CA ALA A 772 -6.92 -0.38 -50.26
C ALA A 772 -8.21 -1.04 -50.76
N VAL A 773 -9.37 -0.48 -50.44
CA VAL A 773 -10.69 -0.99 -50.86
C VAL A 773 -11.49 0.16 -51.45
N ARG A 774 -12.08 -0.08 -52.63
CA ARG A 774 -12.90 0.86 -53.38
C ARG A 774 -14.06 0.14 -54.06
N LEU A 775 -15.23 0.79 -54.04
CA LEU A 775 -16.46 0.37 -54.72
C LEU A 775 -16.54 0.85 -56.16
#